data_AF-A0A9W8IJV8-F1
#
_entry.id   AF-A0A9W8IJV8-F1
#
_cell.length_a   1.000
_cell.length_b   1.000
_cell.length_c   1.000
_cell.angle_alpha   90.00
_cell.angle_beta   90.00
_cell.angle_gamma   90.00
#
_symmetry.space_group_name_H-M   'P 1'
#
loop_
_entity.id
_entity.type
_entity.pdbx_description
1 polymer ?
#
loop_
_entity_poly.entity_id
_entity_poly.type
_entity_poly.pdbx_seq_one_letter_code
_entity_poly.pdbx_strand_id
1 'polypeptide(L)'
;MSKRKSSGENSSTAQKVRRQGDVTPPHNHAGESSKLPKDTPSKPRSGHSAAVINAAISMKTIGEERRNEMVDLYGNHHVHDNDSILNMAQPLDSYQRRAARNIARDAAEFLEAHLCPNSARLETTAPPPKQRKGEVGAKQTSSTSSSKATVFRRGLSSFGDMTIDEKQAGDNNSERVTLIDKMRDWLQEKSLRLENSLYIPIMAFVSYVALCVQAKWDTDGDRAGIRRLIRPVPKKDYKPDDSDDKTRIDIGLCSVGLNEPAPAASLRMPYHKLLAVIEAKVRSGNFDEAFPQLYGYIRQMYQVQHNLRSAWGFAICGHEVCVCHFGNDKAVSSKPMNVTTLEGRRAFIELLVNWSMCEDFQLGRDPTAVHLPDLGCWQIDCPDDTDCGIDAEPRRYYFNEVVCHADHLFGRHTRCFLATDIQPTVDSPLVPTVVIKDAWAFSERSISKDVRDEVKMLNKIRATLDDHIKPEDDIIYPKIVAGGRVWFVHGRSRIEDSTDTLYQEVKFADKDTPHFRVHRRIVMSQIGQRLHTLESVDEFITVVCDVMRCHNAIFKYCQILHRDISDNNILVVRQSGIARGLLIDFDCALDTSIERTEPPRPKMTGTLPFMSINNLSESNVKRTILDDYESILYLVCWSATLGIGSSQRHRKSKDLEKLPIAEWRKGGQSAIVRAKRDHFGTEKSLLTNIATYFSSAKDSNNANDDPDKKLLTRFVSLLRRIIFDNPSEDVGPECRGTSYIELRRVKSTWFGTDDEFLSALEDRGALSSARDEPEIINPFEKRVEKCDIIVKDLHVFIDGFWKFAMKRQNKPKPAPEEQVETAADDDKDDEDDAVEDDGDDDDDNS
;
A
#
# COMPACT_ATOMS: atom_id res chain seq x y z
N MET A 1 51.21 -23.10 16.81
CA MET A 1 51.54 -24.42 16.22
C MET A 1 50.85 -24.53 14.87
N SER A 2 51.62 -24.69 13.78
CA SER A 2 51.29 -25.19 12.42
C SER A 2 50.04 -24.66 11.68
N LYS A 3 50.07 -24.14 10.44
CA LYS A 3 51.04 -24.14 9.32
C LYS A 3 50.77 -22.93 8.40
N ARG A 4 51.84 -22.39 7.81
CA ARG A 4 51.91 -21.38 6.73
C ARG A 4 52.20 -22.06 5.36
N LYS A 5 52.10 -21.24 4.29
CA LYS A 5 52.71 -21.31 2.92
C LYS A 5 51.80 -21.92 1.84
N SER A 6 51.74 -21.46 0.59
CA SER A 6 52.59 -20.60 -0.30
C SER A 6 51.72 -20.18 -1.51
N SER A 7 51.68 -18.93 -2.02
CA SER A 7 52.61 -18.22 -2.93
C SER A 7 53.07 -18.97 -4.19
N GLY A 8 52.81 -18.39 -5.36
CA GLY A 8 53.41 -18.75 -6.66
C GLY A 8 53.05 -17.72 -7.73
N GLU A 9 54.01 -16.85 -8.04
CA GLU A 9 54.00 -15.74 -9.01
C GLU A 9 54.40 -16.17 -10.44
N ASN A 10 54.25 -15.21 -11.37
CA ASN A 10 55.05 -14.88 -12.57
C ASN A 10 54.30 -14.97 -13.92
N SER A 11 54.02 -13.84 -14.58
CA SER A 11 54.87 -13.03 -15.49
C SER A 11 54.97 -13.69 -16.90
N SER A 12 55.02 -13.04 -18.06
CA SER A 12 55.19 -11.64 -18.47
C SER A 12 54.94 -11.53 -20.01
N THR A 13 54.63 -10.31 -20.49
CA THR A 13 55.10 -9.63 -21.73
C THR A 13 55.03 -10.30 -23.12
N ALA A 14 54.41 -9.62 -24.12
CA ALA A 14 55.11 -9.00 -25.27
C ALA A 14 54.17 -8.55 -26.43
N GLN A 15 54.49 -7.37 -26.97
CA GLN A 15 53.94 -6.67 -28.14
C GLN A 15 54.41 -7.25 -29.49
N LYS A 16 53.61 -7.07 -30.57
CA LYS A 16 54.00 -6.46 -31.89
C LYS A 16 52.85 -6.60 -32.92
N VAL A 17 52.28 -5.51 -33.48
CA VAL A 17 52.68 -4.69 -34.66
C VAL A 17 52.12 -5.18 -36.03
N ARG A 18 51.23 -4.31 -36.59
CA ARG A 18 50.91 -3.88 -37.97
C ARG A 18 51.25 -4.74 -39.22
N ARG A 19 50.30 -4.74 -40.18
CA ARG A 19 50.37 -4.35 -41.64
C ARG A 19 48.93 -4.46 -42.23
N GLN A 20 48.25 -3.42 -42.74
CA GLN A 20 48.36 -2.60 -43.98
C GLN A 20 48.07 -3.34 -45.31
N GLY A 21 47.12 -2.81 -46.10
CA GLY A 21 46.87 -3.17 -47.51
C GLY A 21 45.55 -2.61 -48.08
N ASP A 22 45.63 -1.47 -48.79
CA ASP A 22 44.63 -0.83 -49.67
C ASP A 22 44.27 -1.65 -50.90
N VAL A 23 43.04 -1.49 -51.46
CA VAL A 23 42.73 -1.34 -52.92
C VAL A 23 41.32 -0.72 -53.12
N THR A 24 41.19 0.25 -54.03
CA THR A 24 39.97 0.77 -54.74
C THR A 24 40.30 0.88 -56.26
N PRO A 25 39.42 1.33 -57.19
CA PRO A 25 37.99 1.08 -57.53
C PRO A 25 37.87 0.62 -59.04
N PRO A 26 36.79 0.80 -59.90
CA PRO A 26 36.19 2.09 -60.33
C PRO A 26 34.66 2.09 -60.73
N HIS A 27 34.22 3.27 -61.20
CA HIS A 27 32.91 3.83 -61.59
C HIS A 27 32.05 3.13 -62.68
N ASN A 28 30.74 3.44 -62.69
CA ASN A 28 30.00 3.78 -63.93
C ASN A 28 28.71 4.61 -63.70
N HIS A 29 28.33 5.37 -64.74
CA HIS A 29 27.45 6.54 -64.82
C HIS A 29 25.93 6.29 -65.08
N ALA A 30 25.14 7.32 -64.71
CA ALA A 30 23.97 7.95 -65.38
C ALA A 30 22.58 7.26 -65.47
N GLY A 31 21.53 8.04 -65.13
CA GLY A 31 20.13 7.85 -65.55
C GLY A 31 19.09 8.43 -64.58
N GLU A 32 18.55 9.61 -64.89
CA GLU A 32 17.54 10.38 -64.12
C GLU A 32 16.12 9.74 -64.10
N SER A 33 15.37 9.93 -63.00
CA SER A 33 14.08 10.67 -62.99
C SER A 33 13.27 10.49 -61.69
N SER A 34 12.96 11.63 -61.07
CA SER A 34 11.79 11.97 -60.21
C SER A 34 11.25 10.97 -59.16
N LYS A 35 11.33 11.35 -57.87
CA LYS A 35 10.19 11.56 -56.95
C LYS A 35 10.65 11.72 -55.47
N LEU A 36 10.33 12.89 -54.90
CA LEU A 36 10.09 13.25 -53.47
C LEU A 36 10.84 12.47 -52.36
N PRO A 37 11.68 13.14 -51.53
CA PRO A 37 12.19 12.53 -50.31
C PRO A 37 11.25 12.73 -49.11
N LYS A 38 11.18 11.66 -48.33
CA LYS A 38 10.52 11.49 -47.04
C LYS A 38 11.32 12.23 -45.95
N ASP A 39 10.64 12.96 -45.08
CA ASP A 39 11.21 13.43 -43.81
C ASP A 39 11.50 12.24 -42.90
N THR A 40 12.79 11.94 -42.72
CA THR A 40 13.30 11.07 -41.67
C THR A 40 13.32 11.83 -40.33
N PRO A 41 12.78 11.26 -39.23
CA PRO A 41 12.88 11.89 -37.93
C PRO A 41 14.34 11.84 -37.42
N SER A 42 14.81 13.00 -36.97
CA SER A 42 16.11 13.21 -36.34
C SER A 42 16.35 12.24 -35.18
N LYS A 43 17.54 11.64 -35.12
CA LYS A 43 18.01 10.79 -34.00
C LYS A 43 17.80 11.49 -32.64
N PRO A 44 17.24 10.81 -31.62
CA PRO A 44 17.17 11.37 -30.28
C PRO A 44 18.57 11.50 -29.67
N ARG A 45 18.83 12.65 -29.04
CA ARG A 45 20.03 12.91 -28.22
C ARG A 45 20.23 11.79 -27.18
N SER A 46 21.48 11.37 -27.01
CA SER A 46 21.96 10.25 -26.18
C SER A 46 21.56 10.27 -24.69
N GLY A 47 20.94 11.35 -24.20
CA GLY A 47 20.42 11.45 -22.82
C GLY A 47 19.09 10.72 -22.56
N HIS A 48 18.24 10.52 -23.58
CA HIS A 48 16.94 9.83 -23.40
C HIS A 48 17.09 8.30 -23.21
N SER A 49 18.14 7.70 -23.79
CA SER A 49 18.40 6.26 -23.66
C SER A 49 18.76 5.87 -22.22
N ALA A 50 19.61 6.65 -21.55
CA ALA A 50 20.02 6.38 -20.18
C ALA A 50 18.88 6.52 -19.17
N ALA A 51 17.98 7.51 -19.35
CA ALA A 51 16.81 7.69 -18.48
C ALA A 51 15.80 6.53 -18.62
N VAL A 52 15.54 6.08 -19.85
CA VAL A 52 14.66 4.92 -20.13
C VAL A 52 15.28 3.62 -19.63
N ILE A 53 16.59 3.42 -19.81
CA ILE A 53 17.31 2.25 -19.28
C ILE A 53 17.31 2.27 -17.75
N ASN A 54 17.56 3.41 -17.11
CA ASN A 54 17.52 3.53 -15.65
C ASN A 54 16.11 3.33 -15.08
N ALA A 55 15.07 3.84 -15.75
CA ALA A 55 13.69 3.58 -15.39
C ALA A 55 13.32 2.10 -15.56
N ALA A 56 13.78 1.45 -16.64
CA ALA A 56 13.56 0.03 -16.87
C ALA A 56 14.30 -0.87 -15.85
N ILE A 57 15.54 -0.52 -15.50
CA ILE A 57 16.30 -1.20 -14.44
C ILE A 57 15.61 -1.00 -13.09
N SER A 58 15.18 0.22 -12.77
CA SER A 58 14.44 0.52 -11.53
C SER A 58 13.13 -0.27 -11.43
N MET A 59 12.35 -0.35 -12.52
CA MET A 59 11.11 -1.15 -12.55
C MET A 59 11.39 -2.65 -12.41
N LYS A 60 12.49 -3.15 -12.97
CA LYS A 60 12.87 -4.55 -12.85
C LYS A 60 13.27 -4.89 -11.41
N THR A 61 14.05 -4.02 -10.76
CA THR A 61 14.43 -4.18 -9.35
C THR A 61 13.21 -4.13 -8.42
N ILE A 62 12.28 -3.18 -8.64
CA ILE A 62 11.01 -3.11 -7.88
C ILE A 62 10.19 -4.38 -8.07
N GLY A 63 10.10 -4.90 -9.30
CA GLY A 63 9.39 -6.16 -9.56
C GLY A 63 10.03 -7.39 -8.91
N GLU A 64 11.35 -7.38 -8.72
CA GLU A 64 12.06 -8.44 -7.99
C GLU A 64 11.85 -8.35 -6.48
N GLU A 65 11.96 -7.14 -5.90
CA GLU A 65 11.68 -6.89 -4.49
C GLU A 65 10.24 -7.26 -4.12
N ARG A 66 9.26 -6.85 -4.94
CA ARG A 66 7.84 -7.22 -4.75
C ARG A 66 7.61 -8.72 -4.80
N ARG A 67 8.29 -9.44 -5.70
CA ARG A 67 8.15 -10.90 -5.77
C ARG A 67 8.68 -11.57 -4.51
N ASN A 68 9.84 -11.12 -4.03
CA ASN A 68 10.42 -11.64 -2.79
C ASN A 68 9.50 -11.34 -1.60
N GLU A 69 8.92 -10.14 -1.54
CA GLU A 69 7.90 -9.79 -0.56
C GLU A 69 6.71 -10.77 -0.60
N MET A 70 6.17 -11.09 -1.78
CA MET A 70 5.05 -12.04 -1.88
C MET A 70 5.42 -13.45 -1.43
N VAL A 71 6.65 -13.90 -1.69
CA VAL A 71 7.17 -15.19 -1.21
C VAL A 71 7.28 -15.19 0.32
N ASP A 72 7.81 -14.13 0.91
CA ASP A 72 7.93 -13.99 2.35
C ASP A 72 6.55 -13.93 3.02
N LEU A 73 5.61 -13.19 2.43
CA LEU A 73 4.23 -13.12 2.92
C LEU A 73 3.53 -14.48 2.84
N TYR A 74 3.73 -15.23 1.75
CA TYR A 74 3.23 -16.61 1.63
C TYR A 74 3.76 -17.49 2.77
N GLY A 75 5.08 -17.47 3.01
CA GLY A 75 5.69 -18.29 4.06
C GLY A 75 5.22 -17.96 5.50
N ASN A 76 4.77 -16.73 5.76
CA ASN A 76 4.44 -16.26 7.11
C ASN A 76 2.93 -16.17 7.41
N HIS A 77 2.10 -15.98 6.38
CA HIS A 77 0.67 -15.67 6.55
C HIS A 77 -0.27 -16.73 5.99
N HIS A 78 0.24 -17.75 5.27
CA HIS A 78 -0.60 -18.76 4.66
C HIS A 78 -1.01 -19.87 5.65
N VAL A 79 -2.28 -20.27 5.61
CA VAL A 79 -2.83 -21.42 6.34
C VAL A 79 -3.35 -22.42 5.30
N HIS A 80 -2.68 -23.56 5.21
CA HIS A 80 -2.98 -24.58 4.21
C HIS A 80 -4.13 -25.51 4.63
N ASP A 81 -4.72 -26.17 3.63
CA ASP A 81 -5.56 -27.37 3.78
C ASP A 81 -6.77 -27.21 4.71
N ASN A 82 -7.40 -26.04 4.70
CA ASN A 82 -8.54 -25.72 5.54
C ASN A 82 -9.84 -25.62 4.74
N ASP A 83 -10.51 -26.76 4.55
CA ASP A 83 -11.75 -26.85 3.78
C ASP A 83 -12.93 -26.07 4.37
N SER A 84 -12.82 -25.61 5.63
CA SER A 84 -13.89 -24.81 6.25
C SER A 84 -14.13 -23.48 5.52
N ILE A 85 -13.15 -22.98 4.77
CA ILE A 85 -13.33 -21.79 3.92
C ILE A 85 -14.41 -21.99 2.84
N LEU A 86 -14.63 -23.23 2.37
CA LEU A 86 -15.67 -23.51 1.38
C LEU A 86 -17.07 -23.21 1.92
N ASN A 87 -17.25 -23.30 3.24
CA ASN A 87 -18.51 -23.00 3.90
C ASN A 87 -18.78 -21.49 4.01
N MET A 88 -17.73 -20.65 3.98
CA MET A 88 -17.86 -19.20 4.07
C MET A 88 -18.68 -18.60 2.93
N ALA A 89 -18.74 -19.28 1.78
CA ALA A 89 -19.50 -18.84 0.63
C ALA A 89 -20.90 -19.48 0.53
N GLN A 90 -21.33 -20.31 1.49
CA GLN A 90 -22.69 -20.86 1.48
C GLN A 90 -23.71 -19.76 1.79
N PRO A 91 -24.90 -19.74 1.13
CA PRO A 91 -25.97 -18.83 1.50
C PRO A 91 -26.29 -18.93 3.00
N LEU A 92 -26.45 -17.78 3.66
CA LEU A 92 -26.78 -17.73 5.08
C LEU A 92 -28.19 -18.27 5.34
N ASP A 93 -29.14 -17.94 4.46
CA ASP A 93 -30.49 -18.49 4.55
C ASP A 93 -30.51 -20.01 4.27
N SER A 94 -31.17 -20.75 5.16
CA SER A 94 -31.20 -22.21 5.11
C SER A 94 -31.96 -22.78 3.90
N TYR A 95 -32.95 -22.05 3.38
CA TYR A 95 -33.70 -22.43 2.19
C TYR A 95 -32.85 -22.20 0.94
N GLN A 96 -32.23 -21.02 0.82
CA GLN A 96 -31.28 -20.72 -0.25
C GLN A 96 -30.10 -21.70 -0.27
N ARG A 97 -29.57 -22.08 0.89
CA ARG A 97 -28.50 -23.09 1.00
C ARG A 97 -28.93 -24.47 0.49
N ARG A 98 -30.21 -24.84 0.65
CA ARG A 98 -30.75 -26.09 0.11
C ARG A 98 -30.96 -25.99 -1.40
N ALA A 99 -31.46 -24.85 -1.88
CA ALA A 99 -31.61 -24.59 -3.31
C ALA A 99 -30.26 -24.64 -4.04
N ALA A 100 -29.22 -23.98 -3.51
CA ALA A 100 -27.86 -24.02 -4.03
C ALA A 100 -27.34 -25.46 -4.17
N ARG A 101 -27.50 -26.29 -3.12
CA ARG A 101 -27.12 -27.71 -3.17
C ARG A 101 -27.85 -28.51 -4.25
N ASN A 102 -29.14 -28.24 -4.45
CA ASN A 102 -29.90 -28.91 -5.51
C ASN A 102 -29.39 -28.50 -6.90
N ILE A 103 -29.15 -27.20 -7.13
CA ILE A 103 -28.61 -26.68 -8.40
C ILE A 103 -27.24 -27.31 -8.67
N ALA A 104 -26.35 -27.34 -7.67
CA ALA A 104 -25.03 -27.92 -7.79
C ALA A 104 -25.08 -29.43 -8.09
N ARG A 105 -25.98 -30.17 -7.42
CA ARG A 105 -26.19 -31.59 -7.68
C ARG A 105 -26.67 -31.84 -9.11
N ASP A 106 -27.71 -31.12 -9.54
CA ASP A 106 -28.30 -31.30 -10.87
C ASP A 106 -27.27 -30.94 -11.98
N ALA A 107 -26.48 -29.89 -11.76
CA ALA A 107 -25.37 -29.52 -12.65
C ALA A 107 -24.26 -30.58 -12.67
N ALA A 108 -23.93 -31.20 -11.54
CA ALA A 108 -22.94 -32.28 -11.50
C ALA A 108 -23.45 -33.54 -12.21
N GLU A 109 -24.70 -33.94 -11.97
CA GLU A 109 -25.33 -35.10 -12.62
C GLU A 109 -25.37 -34.95 -14.14
N PHE A 110 -25.71 -33.76 -14.65
CA PHE A 110 -25.66 -33.49 -16.08
C PHE A 110 -24.23 -33.61 -16.64
N LEU A 111 -23.22 -33.08 -15.93
CA LEU A 111 -21.83 -33.16 -16.34
C LEU A 111 -21.36 -34.62 -16.44
N GLU A 112 -21.66 -35.44 -15.41
CA GLU A 112 -21.28 -36.85 -15.38
C GLU A 112 -21.91 -37.67 -16.50
N ALA A 113 -23.20 -37.46 -16.78
CA ALA A 113 -23.91 -38.16 -17.83
C ALA A 113 -23.26 -37.97 -19.22
N HIS A 114 -22.64 -36.82 -19.45
CA HIS A 114 -22.00 -36.48 -20.73
C HIS A 114 -20.50 -36.78 -20.76
N LEU A 115 -19.81 -36.84 -19.62
CA LEU A 115 -18.42 -37.28 -19.54
C LEU A 115 -18.28 -38.81 -19.65
N CYS A 116 -19.24 -39.57 -19.12
CA CYS A 116 -19.21 -41.03 -19.06
C CYS A 116 -20.50 -41.67 -19.62
N PRO A 117 -20.76 -41.63 -20.94
CA PRO A 117 -22.04 -42.06 -21.53
C PRO A 117 -22.41 -43.54 -21.31
N ASN A 118 -21.45 -44.39 -20.91
CA ASN A 118 -21.59 -45.84 -20.85
C ASN A 118 -21.84 -46.41 -19.44
N SER A 119 -21.84 -45.61 -18.37
CA SER A 119 -22.13 -46.12 -17.00
C SER A 119 -23.62 -46.39 -16.77
N ALA A 120 -24.52 -45.72 -17.51
CA ALA A 120 -25.97 -45.85 -17.36
C ALA A 120 -26.58 -47.12 -18.00
N ARG A 121 -25.76 -48.01 -18.60
CA ARG A 121 -26.25 -49.22 -19.30
C ARG A 121 -26.02 -50.55 -18.58
N LEU A 122 -25.51 -50.54 -17.35
CA LEU A 122 -25.15 -51.76 -16.60
C LEU A 122 -26.01 -52.08 -15.38
N GLU A 123 -27.07 -51.31 -15.11
CA GLU A 123 -28.08 -51.66 -14.10
C GLU A 123 -29.46 -51.79 -14.74
N THR A 124 -29.68 -52.85 -15.53
CA THR A 124 -30.99 -53.47 -15.77
C THR A 124 -30.80 -54.64 -16.73
N THR A 125 -30.43 -55.80 -16.19
CA THR A 125 -30.92 -57.13 -16.62
C THR A 125 -30.14 -58.20 -15.85
N ALA A 126 -30.62 -58.58 -14.66
CA ALA A 126 -30.33 -59.90 -14.13
C ALA A 126 -31.34 -60.87 -14.77
N PRO A 127 -30.91 -61.91 -15.51
CA PRO A 127 -31.83 -62.94 -15.98
C PRO A 127 -32.06 -64.02 -14.89
N PRO A 128 -33.25 -64.65 -14.84
CA PRO A 128 -33.57 -65.66 -13.83
C PRO A 128 -32.83 -66.98 -14.10
N PRO A 129 -32.65 -67.84 -13.07
CA PRO A 129 -31.81 -69.02 -13.20
C PRO A 129 -32.56 -70.12 -13.97
N LYS A 130 -31.88 -70.74 -14.95
CA LYS A 130 -32.32 -72.00 -15.54
C LYS A 130 -31.21 -73.04 -15.56
N GLN A 131 -31.67 -74.27 -15.42
CA GLN A 131 -30.98 -75.47 -15.00
C GLN A 131 -30.00 -76.03 -16.03
N ARG A 132 -29.05 -76.80 -15.48
CA ARG A 132 -28.12 -77.74 -16.13
C ARG A 132 -28.68 -78.46 -17.37
N LYS A 133 -27.84 -78.65 -18.39
CA LYS A 133 -27.32 -79.97 -18.83
C LYS A 133 -26.38 -79.86 -20.03
N GLY A 134 -25.18 -80.45 -19.86
CA GLY A 134 -24.31 -81.08 -20.87
C GLY A 134 -23.80 -80.22 -22.03
N GLU A 135 -22.77 -80.59 -22.79
CA GLU A 135 -21.62 -81.46 -22.61
C GLU A 135 -20.71 -81.17 -23.84
N VAL A 136 -19.41 -81.43 -23.72
CA VAL A 136 -18.41 -81.63 -24.81
C VAL A 136 -17.84 -80.42 -25.60
N GLY A 137 -16.65 -79.95 -25.16
CA GLY A 137 -15.33 -80.19 -25.79
C GLY A 137 -15.02 -79.79 -27.25
N ALA A 138 -13.98 -78.96 -27.43
CA ALA A 138 -12.81 -79.04 -28.37
C ALA A 138 -12.34 -77.62 -28.78
N LYS A 139 -11.20 -77.11 -28.26
CA LYS A 139 -9.80 -77.20 -28.74
C LYS A 139 -9.46 -76.48 -30.08
N GLN A 140 -8.51 -75.54 -29.94
CA GLN A 140 -7.41 -75.15 -30.87
C GLN A 140 -7.81 -74.35 -32.14
N THR A 141 -7.06 -73.38 -32.68
CA THR A 141 -5.66 -72.91 -32.54
C THR A 141 -5.44 -71.57 -33.25
N SER A 142 -4.51 -70.77 -32.72
CA SER A 142 -3.56 -69.79 -33.30
C SER A 142 -3.56 -69.38 -34.78
N SER A 143 -3.28 -68.09 -35.05
CA SER A 143 -2.11 -67.54 -35.80
C SER A 143 -2.44 -66.14 -36.40
N THR A 144 -1.87 -65.04 -35.88
CA THR A 144 -0.69 -64.25 -36.32
C THR A 144 -0.81 -63.34 -37.56
N SER A 145 -0.14 -62.17 -37.42
CA SER A 145 0.30 -61.13 -38.39
C SER A 145 -0.59 -59.88 -38.39
N SER A 146 -0.17 -58.73 -37.87
CA SER A 146 1.02 -57.86 -38.05
C SER A 146 1.04 -57.06 -39.37
N SER A 147 1.19 -55.74 -39.17
CA SER A 147 1.76 -54.74 -40.09
C SER A 147 0.81 -54.12 -41.14
N LYS A 148 0.48 -52.83 -41.00
CA LYS A 148 1.30 -51.67 -41.41
C LYS A 148 0.57 -50.35 -41.16
N ALA A 149 1.33 -49.38 -40.68
CA ALA A 149 1.01 -47.97 -40.64
C ALA A 149 0.95 -47.36 -42.06
N THR A 150 0.18 -46.27 -42.24
CA THR A 150 0.54 -45.09 -43.06
C THR A 150 -0.46 -43.95 -42.80
N VAL A 151 0.05 -42.86 -42.21
CA VAL A 151 -0.15 -41.43 -42.51
C VAL A 151 -1.57 -40.91 -42.77
N PHE A 152 -2.03 -40.00 -41.90
CA PHE A 152 -2.69 -38.76 -42.33
C PHE A 152 -2.29 -37.59 -41.41
N ARG A 153 -1.49 -36.67 -41.98
CA ARG A 153 -1.26 -35.29 -41.49
C ARG A 153 -2.14 -34.38 -42.33
N ARG A 154 -3.08 -33.66 -41.70
CA ARG A 154 -3.78 -32.43 -42.17
C ARG A 154 -4.82 -32.10 -41.08
N GLY A 155 -4.95 -30.91 -40.51
CA GLY A 155 -4.23 -29.65 -40.67
C GLY A 155 -4.48 -28.80 -39.42
N LEU A 156 -3.42 -28.16 -38.93
CA LEU A 156 -3.46 -27.05 -37.99
C LEU A 156 -3.54 -25.78 -38.83
N SER A 157 -4.70 -25.14 -38.91
CA SER A 157 -4.85 -23.73 -39.30
C SER A 157 -6.31 -23.30 -39.23
N SER A 158 -6.68 -22.60 -38.15
CA SER A 158 -7.72 -21.55 -38.08
C SER A 158 -8.12 -21.37 -36.61
N PHE A 159 -7.31 -20.65 -35.84
CA PHE A 159 -7.74 -20.11 -34.55
C PHE A 159 -8.58 -18.86 -34.83
N GLY A 160 -9.89 -19.05 -34.95
CA GLY A 160 -10.88 -17.99 -35.12
C GLY A 160 -11.47 -17.55 -33.78
N ASP A 161 -11.76 -16.25 -33.71
CA ASP A 161 -12.36 -15.48 -32.62
C ASP A 161 -13.44 -16.18 -31.80
N MET A 162 -13.45 -15.90 -30.49
CA MET A 162 -14.64 -16.09 -29.66
C MET A 162 -15.70 -15.08 -30.09
N THR A 163 -16.52 -15.46 -31.06
CA THR A 163 -17.82 -14.85 -31.33
C THR A 163 -18.89 -15.74 -30.75
N ILE A 164 -19.68 -15.19 -29.83
CA ILE A 164 -20.95 -15.75 -29.40
C ILE A 164 -21.97 -15.15 -30.36
N ASP A 165 -22.42 -15.95 -31.32
CA ASP A 165 -23.50 -15.57 -32.24
C ASP A 165 -24.83 -15.67 -31.49
N GLU A 166 -25.26 -14.56 -30.88
CA GLU A 166 -26.61 -14.44 -30.32
C GLU A 166 -27.60 -14.15 -31.44
N LYS A 167 -28.12 -15.22 -32.07
CA LYS A 167 -29.37 -15.15 -32.85
C LYS A 167 -30.00 -16.52 -33.08
N GLN A 168 -30.50 -17.11 -32.00
CA GLN A 168 -31.70 -17.98 -31.92
C GLN A 168 -31.78 -18.45 -30.47
N ALA A 169 -32.98 -18.65 -29.93
CA ALA A 169 -33.19 -19.38 -28.68
C ALA A 169 -32.75 -20.83 -28.87
N GLY A 170 -31.44 -21.04 -28.93
CA GLY A 170 -30.79 -22.33 -29.06
C GLY A 170 -30.83 -23.04 -27.73
N ASP A 171 -31.14 -24.33 -27.77
CA ASP A 171 -31.23 -25.21 -26.61
C ASP A 171 -30.03 -25.02 -25.68
N ASN A 172 -30.25 -24.45 -24.49
CA ASN A 172 -29.22 -24.26 -23.45
C ASN A 172 -28.43 -25.56 -23.17
N ASN A 173 -29.01 -26.74 -23.45
CA ASN A 173 -28.30 -28.01 -23.35
C ASN A 173 -27.22 -28.19 -24.42
N SER A 174 -27.44 -27.73 -25.66
CA SER A 174 -26.45 -27.80 -26.74
C SER A 174 -25.20 -26.97 -26.42
N GLU A 175 -25.40 -25.79 -25.83
CA GLU A 175 -24.29 -24.93 -25.40
C GLU A 175 -23.51 -25.57 -24.24
N ARG A 176 -24.21 -26.12 -23.25
CA ARG A 176 -23.58 -26.88 -22.15
C ARG A 176 -22.75 -28.04 -22.66
N VAL A 177 -23.26 -28.83 -23.60
CA VAL A 177 -22.51 -29.95 -24.21
C VAL A 177 -21.25 -29.44 -24.91
N THR A 178 -21.34 -28.32 -25.62
CA THR A 178 -20.18 -27.69 -26.27
C THR A 178 -19.10 -27.27 -25.25
N LEU A 179 -19.50 -26.75 -24.09
CA LEU A 179 -18.56 -26.41 -23.01
C LEU A 179 -17.95 -27.67 -22.37
N ILE A 180 -18.75 -28.73 -22.18
CA ILE A 180 -18.27 -30.04 -21.68
C ILE A 180 -17.18 -30.58 -22.59
N ASP A 181 -17.36 -30.50 -23.91
CA ASP A 181 -16.36 -30.96 -24.87
C ASP A 181 -15.04 -30.20 -24.76
N LYS A 182 -15.08 -28.88 -24.51
CA LYS A 182 -13.88 -28.06 -24.31
C LYS A 182 -13.09 -28.42 -23.05
N MET A 183 -13.74 -28.94 -22.01
CA MET A 183 -13.09 -29.33 -20.76
C MET A 183 -12.86 -30.84 -20.61
N ARG A 184 -13.44 -31.67 -21.49
CA ARG A 184 -13.41 -33.15 -21.41
C ARG A 184 -12.01 -33.72 -21.20
N ASP A 185 -11.06 -33.28 -22.01
CA ASP A 185 -9.68 -33.77 -21.95
C ASP A 185 -8.99 -33.43 -20.63
N TRP A 186 -9.26 -32.24 -20.09
CA TRP A 186 -8.76 -31.80 -18.79
C TRP A 186 -9.40 -32.60 -17.64
N LEU A 187 -10.70 -32.90 -17.71
CA LEU A 187 -11.40 -33.68 -16.69
C LEU A 187 -11.09 -35.20 -16.75
N GLN A 188 -10.54 -35.71 -17.86
CA GLN A 188 -10.20 -37.13 -18.06
C GLN A 188 -8.68 -37.40 -18.03
N GLU A 189 -7.93 -36.56 -17.32
CA GLU A 189 -6.49 -36.78 -17.03
C GLU A 189 -5.58 -36.88 -18.28
N LYS A 190 -6.00 -36.30 -19.42
CA LYS A 190 -5.07 -36.17 -20.54
C LYS A 190 -4.03 -35.10 -20.20
N SER A 191 -2.76 -35.50 -20.13
CA SER A 191 -1.67 -34.60 -19.79
C SER A 191 -1.61 -33.40 -20.74
N LEU A 192 -1.92 -32.21 -20.21
CA LEU A 192 -1.73 -30.95 -20.90
C LEU A 192 -0.25 -30.55 -20.82
N ARG A 193 0.34 -30.13 -21.95
CA ARG A 193 1.79 -29.88 -22.05
C ARG A 193 2.20 -28.43 -21.84
N LEU A 194 1.26 -27.48 -21.98
CA LEU A 194 1.51 -26.03 -21.93
C LEU A 194 0.51 -25.37 -20.98
N GLU A 195 0.95 -24.30 -20.29
CA GLU A 195 0.16 -23.57 -19.28
C GLU A 195 -1.10 -22.98 -19.90
N ASN A 196 -0.94 -22.32 -21.04
CA ASN A 196 -2.05 -21.71 -21.77
C ASN A 196 -3.10 -22.72 -22.26
N SER A 197 -2.78 -24.02 -22.26
CA SER A 197 -3.74 -25.08 -22.58
C SER A 197 -4.75 -25.35 -21.45
N LEU A 198 -4.47 -24.89 -20.22
CA LEU A 198 -5.40 -24.98 -19.08
C LEU A 198 -6.50 -23.93 -19.11
N TYR A 199 -6.22 -22.75 -19.67
CA TYR A 199 -7.12 -21.61 -19.55
C TYR A 199 -8.51 -21.87 -20.17
N ILE A 200 -8.56 -22.45 -21.37
CA ILE A 200 -9.84 -22.72 -22.06
C ILE A 200 -10.70 -23.73 -21.28
N PRO A 201 -10.19 -24.91 -20.87
CA PRO A 201 -10.92 -25.82 -20.00
C PRO A 201 -11.45 -25.19 -18.71
N ILE A 202 -10.62 -24.41 -18.00
CA ILE A 202 -11.01 -23.74 -16.75
C ILE A 202 -12.15 -22.74 -17.01
N MET A 203 -12.00 -21.88 -18.01
CA MET A 203 -13.03 -20.90 -18.38
C MET A 203 -14.32 -21.59 -18.82
N ALA A 204 -14.22 -22.69 -19.56
CA ALA A 204 -15.38 -23.48 -19.99
C ALA A 204 -16.12 -24.11 -18.80
N PHE A 205 -15.39 -24.59 -17.77
CA PHE A 205 -15.98 -25.10 -16.54
C PHE A 205 -16.78 -24.03 -15.79
N VAL A 206 -16.19 -22.85 -15.57
CA VAL A 206 -16.88 -21.74 -14.89
C VAL A 206 -18.11 -21.31 -15.69
N SER A 207 -17.98 -21.18 -17.01
CA SER A 207 -19.09 -20.82 -17.90
C SER A 207 -20.21 -21.87 -17.89
N TYR A 208 -19.86 -23.16 -17.83
CA TYR A 208 -20.82 -24.25 -17.71
C TYR A 208 -21.67 -24.12 -16.44
N VAL A 209 -21.03 -23.86 -15.30
CA VAL A 209 -21.76 -23.64 -14.05
C VAL A 209 -22.65 -22.40 -14.14
N ALA A 210 -22.17 -21.31 -14.74
CA ALA A 210 -22.96 -20.10 -14.96
C ALA A 210 -24.23 -20.37 -15.79
N LEU A 211 -24.14 -21.19 -16.86
CA LEU A 211 -25.31 -21.59 -17.66
C LEU A 211 -26.27 -22.52 -16.90
N CYS A 212 -25.76 -23.34 -15.99
CA CYS A 212 -26.58 -24.16 -15.10
C CYS A 212 -27.39 -23.29 -14.13
N VAL A 213 -26.72 -22.31 -13.52
CA VAL A 213 -27.36 -21.31 -12.64
C VAL A 213 -28.37 -20.45 -13.43
N GLN A 214 -28.00 -19.95 -14.61
CA GLN A 214 -28.88 -19.14 -15.45
C GLN A 214 -30.16 -19.89 -15.83
N ALA A 215 -30.08 -21.14 -16.30
CA ALA A 215 -31.31 -21.84 -16.66
C ALA A 215 -32.22 -22.11 -15.46
N LYS A 216 -31.64 -22.24 -14.25
CA LYS A 216 -32.45 -22.33 -13.05
C LYS A 216 -33.18 -21.01 -12.78
N TRP A 217 -32.50 -19.88 -12.94
CA TRP A 217 -33.12 -18.57 -12.89
C TRP A 217 -34.22 -18.42 -13.95
N ASP A 218 -33.97 -18.80 -15.20
CA ASP A 218 -34.94 -18.70 -16.28
C ASP A 218 -36.21 -19.53 -16.01
N THR A 219 -36.09 -20.61 -15.23
CA THR A 219 -37.21 -21.49 -14.86
C THR A 219 -37.98 -20.97 -13.64
N ASP A 220 -37.29 -20.55 -12.59
CA ASP A 220 -37.86 -20.28 -11.27
C ASP A 220 -38.00 -18.78 -10.95
N GLY A 221 -37.34 -17.91 -11.73
CA GLY A 221 -37.24 -16.47 -11.49
C GLY A 221 -36.69 -16.14 -10.10
N ASP A 222 -37.26 -15.11 -9.48
CA ASP A 222 -36.89 -14.65 -8.13
C ASP A 222 -36.93 -15.76 -7.07
N ARG A 223 -37.76 -16.79 -7.25
CA ARG A 223 -37.87 -17.92 -6.30
C ARG A 223 -36.59 -18.75 -6.24
N ALA A 224 -35.73 -18.67 -7.26
CA ALA A 224 -34.45 -19.35 -7.28
C ALA A 224 -33.48 -18.80 -6.22
N GLY A 225 -33.65 -17.55 -5.77
CA GLY A 225 -32.75 -16.90 -4.82
C GLY A 225 -31.34 -16.66 -5.38
N ILE A 226 -31.19 -16.62 -6.70
CA ILE A 226 -29.92 -16.34 -7.38
C ILE A 226 -29.71 -14.83 -7.38
N ARG A 227 -28.49 -14.39 -7.06
CA ARG A 227 -28.14 -12.97 -6.92
C ARG A 227 -27.29 -12.45 -8.06
N ARG A 228 -26.45 -13.34 -8.62
CA ARG A 228 -25.43 -13.00 -9.62
C ARG A 228 -25.05 -14.24 -10.42
N LEU A 229 -24.41 -14.03 -11.56
CA LEU A 229 -23.69 -15.09 -12.27
C LEU A 229 -22.19 -14.88 -12.13
N ILE A 230 -21.46 -15.98 -11.92
CA ILE A 230 -19.99 -15.96 -11.92
C ILE A 230 -19.50 -16.33 -13.31
N ARG A 231 -18.84 -15.40 -14.00
CA ARG A 231 -18.33 -15.62 -15.36
C ARG A 231 -16.83 -15.35 -15.46
N PRO A 232 -16.09 -16.10 -16.30
CA PRO A 232 -14.72 -15.75 -16.60
C PRO A 232 -14.66 -14.51 -17.48
N VAL A 233 -13.63 -13.69 -17.30
CA VAL A 233 -13.26 -12.66 -18.26
C VAL A 233 -12.85 -13.35 -19.55
N PRO A 234 -13.43 -13.00 -20.71
CA PRO A 234 -13.11 -13.66 -21.98
C PRO A 234 -11.62 -13.57 -22.33
N LYS A 235 -10.98 -12.45 -21.95
CA LYS A 235 -9.55 -12.28 -22.14
C LYS A 235 -8.77 -13.03 -21.05
N LYS A 236 -7.84 -13.85 -21.50
CA LYS A 236 -6.89 -14.62 -20.68
C LYS A 236 -5.48 -14.11 -20.89
N ASP A 237 -4.60 -14.32 -19.91
CA ASP A 237 -3.23 -13.82 -19.89
C ASP A 237 -3.22 -12.33 -20.29
N TYR A 238 -3.65 -11.46 -19.40
CA TYR A 238 -3.73 -10.03 -19.71
C TYR A 238 -3.38 -9.17 -18.52
N LYS A 239 -2.86 -7.98 -18.83
CA LYS A 239 -2.61 -6.94 -17.83
C LYS A 239 -3.93 -6.17 -17.60
N PRO A 240 -4.48 -6.13 -16.37
CA PRO A 240 -5.58 -5.23 -16.03
C PRO A 240 -5.20 -3.76 -16.21
N ASP A 241 -6.15 -2.93 -16.64
CA ASP A 241 -5.87 -1.56 -17.08
C ASP A 241 -5.44 -0.62 -15.93
N ASP A 242 -5.87 -0.91 -14.70
CA ASP A 242 -5.54 -0.21 -13.46
C ASP A 242 -4.40 -0.88 -12.65
N SER A 243 -3.63 -1.77 -13.27
CA SER A 243 -2.45 -2.39 -12.66
C SER A 243 -1.25 -1.41 -12.59
N ASP A 244 -0.69 -1.28 -11.38
CA ASP A 244 0.47 -0.43 -11.09
C ASP A 244 1.81 -1.01 -11.61
N ASP A 245 1.81 -2.25 -12.13
CA ASP A 245 3.00 -2.95 -12.60
C ASP A 245 2.81 -3.62 -13.97
N LYS A 246 3.70 -4.54 -14.33
CA LYS A 246 3.67 -5.26 -15.62
C LYS A 246 3.10 -6.67 -15.49
N THR A 247 2.55 -7.04 -14.32
CA THR A 247 1.98 -8.36 -14.11
C THR A 247 0.75 -8.56 -14.98
N ARG A 248 0.59 -9.81 -15.42
CA ARG A 248 -0.52 -10.27 -16.22
C ARG A 248 -1.20 -11.37 -15.41
N ILE A 249 -2.52 -11.29 -15.31
CA ILE A 249 -3.29 -12.35 -14.68
C ILE A 249 -3.64 -13.41 -15.72
N ASP A 250 -3.66 -14.68 -15.32
CA ASP A 250 -4.03 -15.78 -16.21
C ASP A 250 -5.52 -15.71 -16.57
N ILE A 251 -6.39 -15.71 -15.57
CA ILE A 251 -7.85 -15.65 -15.74
C ILE A 251 -8.46 -14.77 -14.65
N GLY A 252 -9.27 -13.79 -15.06
CA GLY A 252 -10.12 -13.03 -14.14
C GLY A 252 -11.51 -13.64 -14.05
N LEU A 253 -12.16 -13.55 -12.89
CA LEU A 253 -13.58 -13.87 -12.70
C LEU A 253 -14.36 -12.60 -12.36
N CYS A 254 -15.61 -12.52 -12.79
CA CYS A 254 -16.52 -11.43 -12.47
C CYS A 254 -17.89 -11.90 -12.02
N SER A 255 -18.53 -11.01 -11.27
CA SER A 255 -19.95 -11.06 -10.97
C SER A 255 -20.68 -10.20 -12.01
N VAL A 256 -21.66 -10.77 -12.68
CA VAL A 256 -22.55 -10.04 -13.61
C VAL A 256 -24.00 -10.22 -13.18
N GLY A 257 -24.83 -9.23 -13.51
CA GLY A 257 -26.27 -9.29 -13.31
C GLY A 257 -26.93 -10.40 -14.14
N LEU A 258 -28.09 -10.88 -13.69
CA LEU A 258 -28.82 -11.99 -14.34
C LEU A 258 -29.39 -11.64 -15.72
N ASN A 259 -29.53 -10.35 -15.99
CA ASN A 259 -29.99 -9.81 -17.28
C ASN A 259 -28.86 -9.13 -18.06
N GLU A 260 -27.63 -9.12 -17.53
CA GLU A 260 -26.50 -8.49 -18.21
C GLU A 260 -25.90 -9.45 -19.25
N PRO A 261 -25.57 -8.94 -20.45
CA PRO A 261 -24.94 -9.76 -21.48
C PRO A 261 -23.54 -10.20 -21.04
N ALA A 262 -23.02 -11.25 -21.69
CA ALA A 262 -21.63 -11.65 -21.49
C ALA A 262 -20.67 -10.49 -21.84
N PRO A 263 -19.57 -10.29 -21.09
CA PRO A 263 -18.56 -9.31 -21.47
C PRO A 263 -18.01 -9.61 -22.87
N ALA A 264 -17.70 -8.56 -23.64
CA ALA A 264 -17.16 -8.72 -24.99
C ALA A 264 -15.77 -9.40 -24.97
N ALA A 265 -15.49 -10.22 -26.00
CA ALA A 265 -14.26 -11.01 -26.08
C ALA A 265 -12.96 -10.18 -26.04
N SER A 266 -13.00 -8.94 -26.54
CA SER A 266 -11.85 -8.03 -26.59
C SER A 266 -11.59 -7.30 -25.27
N LEU A 267 -12.56 -7.31 -24.34
CA LEU A 267 -12.55 -6.53 -23.11
C LEU A 267 -11.37 -6.95 -22.22
N ARG A 268 -10.51 -5.98 -21.90
CA ARG A 268 -9.62 -6.08 -20.74
C ARG A 268 -10.40 -5.55 -19.56
N MET A 269 -10.48 -6.34 -18.50
CA MET A 269 -11.21 -5.90 -17.32
C MET A 269 -10.23 -5.43 -16.24
N PRO A 270 -10.37 -4.19 -15.73
CA PRO A 270 -9.56 -3.69 -14.65
C PRO A 270 -9.80 -4.46 -13.34
N TYR A 271 -8.82 -4.47 -12.45
CA TYR A 271 -8.89 -5.07 -11.13
C TYR A 271 -10.12 -4.61 -10.38
N HIS A 272 -10.52 -3.34 -10.42
CA HIS A 272 -11.68 -2.88 -9.66
C HIS A 272 -13.03 -3.55 -10.03
N LYS A 273 -13.12 -4.22 -11.18
CA LYS A 273 -14.30 -4.99 -11.62
C LYS A 273 -14.18 -6.50 -11.43
N LEU A 274 -13.02 -6.99 -11.00
CA LEU A 274 -12.80 -8.42 -10.78
C LEU A 274 -13.38 -8.86 -9.44
N LEU A 275 -14.04 -10.02 -9.44
CA LEU A 275 -14.47 -10.72 -8.24
C LEU A 275 -13.32 -11.55 -7.64
N ALA A 276 -12.61 -12.27 -8.50
CA ALA A 276 -11.50 -13.14 -8.11
C ALA A 276 -10.52 -13.30 -9.28
N VAL A 277 -9.32 -13.77 -8.97
CA VAL A 277 -8.28 -14.09 -9.96
C VAL A 277 -7.89 -15.55 -9.84
N ILE A 278 -7.60 -16.19 -10.96
CA ILE A 278 -7.06 -17.54 -11.03
C ILE A 278 -5.62 -17.43 -11.52
N GLU A 279 -4.71 -18.06 -10.79
CA GLU A 279 -3.35 -18.38 -11.24
C GLU A 279 -3.30 -19.86 -11.60
N ALA A 280 -2.79 -20.21 -12.79
CA ALA A 280 -2.73 -21.58 -13.26
C ALA A 280 -1.28 -22.05 -13.51
N LYS A 281 -1.02 -23.32 -13.19
CA LYS A 281 0.27 -23.98 -13.46
C LYS A 281 0.01 -25.35 -14.06
N VAL A 282 0.82 -25.75 -15.05
CA VAL A 282 0.64 -27.04 -15.76
C VAL A 282 0.78 -28.25 -14.83
N ARG A 283 1.75 -28.19 -13.92
CA ARG A 283 2.11 -29.32 -13.07
C ARG A 283 1.22 -29.34 -11.83
N SER A 284 0.57 -30.47 -11.59
CA SER A 284 -0.13 -30.73 -10.32
C SER A 284 0.80 -30.55 -9.13
N GLY A 285 0.26 -30.11 -8.00
CA GLY A 285 1.02 -29.82 -6.78
C GLY A 285 1.91 -28.58 -6.81
N ASN A 286 2.02 -27.83 -7.92
CA ASN A 286 2.91 -26.66 -8.02
C ASN A 286 2.37 -25.39 -7.36
N PHE A 287 1.75 -25.54 -6.19
CA PHE A 287 1.11 -24.45 -5.47
C PHE A 287 2.10 -23.44 -4.88
N ASP A 288 3.32 -23.87 -4.55
CA ASP A 288 4.38 -23.00 -4.04
C ASP A 288 4.86 -21.95 -5.06
N GLU A 289 4.69 -22.22 -6.37
CA GLU A 289 4.94 -21.22 -7.42
C GLU A 289 3.70 -20.38 -7.76
N ALA A 290 2.49 -20.94 -7.58
CA ALA A 290 1.23 -20.28 -7.90
C ALA A 290 0.83 -19.26 -6.83
N PHE A 291 0.92 -19.61 -5.54
CA PHE A 291 0.45 -18.73 -4.47
C PHE A 291 1.18 -17.39 -4.40
N PRO A 292 2.52 -17.30 -4.46
CA PRO A 292 3.19 -16.00 -4.45
C PRO A 292 2.76 -15.07 -5.59
N GLN A 293 2.41 -15.61 -6.77
CA GLN A 293 1.88 -14.81 -7.88
C GLN A 293 0.45 -14.34 -7.58
N LEU A 294 -0.40 -15.25 -7.08
CA LEU A 294 -1.75 -14.92 -6.65
C LEU A 294 -1.77 -13.80 -5.59
N TYR A 295 -0.87 -13.85 -4.62
CA TYR A 295 -0.70 -12.81 -3.59
C TYR A 295 -0.46 -11.43 -4.21
N GLY A 296 0.39 -11.39 -5.25
CA GLY A 296 0.65 -10.16 -6.01
C GLY A 296 -0.61 -9.58 -6.64
N TYR A 297 -1.46 -10.41 -7.25
CA TYR A 297 -2.71 -9.95 -7.85
C TYR A 297 -3.71 -9.45 -6.80
N ILE A 298 -3.83 -10.15 -5.67
CA ILE A 298 -4.75 -9.75 -4.60
C ILE A 298 -4.33 -8.42 -3.96
N ARG A 299 -3.02 -8.17 -3.83
CA ARG A 299 -2.50 -6.87 -3.37
C ARG A 299 -3.03 -5.72 -4.25
N GLN A 300 -3.02 -5.91 -5.56
CA GLN A 300 -3.56 -4.91 -6.51
C GLN A 300 -5.06 -4.71 -6.34
N MET A 301 -5.82 -5.79 -6.09
CA MET A 301 -7.25 -5.69 -5.82
C MET A 301 -7.53 -4.84 -4.58
N TYR A 302 -6.80 -5.03 -3.47
CA TYR A 302 -6.97 -4.20 -2.26
C TYR A 302 -6.69 -2.71 -2.50
N GLN A 303 -5.73 -2.40 -3.38
CA GLN A 303 -5.34 -1.03 -3.71
C GLN A 303 -6.44 -0.26 -4.44
N VAL A 304 -7.14 -0.92 -5.38
CA VAL A 304 -8.13 -0.28 -6.27
C VAL A 304 -9.59 -0.53 -5.89
N GLN A 305 -9.89 -1.60 -5.15
CA GLN A 305 -11.26 -1.91 -4.70
C GLN A 305 -11.49 -1.34 -3.30
N HIS A 306 -12.07 -0.14 -3.22
CA HIS A 306 -12.24 0.57 -1.95
C HIS A 306 -13.24 -0.08 -0.99
N ASN A 307 -14.16 -0.91 -1.49
CA ASN A 307 -15.09 -1.69 -0.67
C ASN A 307 -14.64 -3.14 -0.43
N LEU A 308 -13.37 -3.48 -0.70
CA LEU A 308 -12.86 -4.84 -0.49
C LEU A 308 -12.42 -5.03 0.97
N ARG A 309 -13.19 -5.86 1.69
CA ARG A 309 -12.91 -6.29 3.09
C ARG A 309 -12.11 -7.59 3.18
N SER A 310 -12.30 -8.48 2.22
CA SER A 310 -11.53 -9.71 2.02
C SER A 310 -11.55 -10.06 0.54
N ALA A 311 -10.62 -10.89 0.08
CA ALA A 311 -10.52 -11.24 -1.33
C ALA A 311 -10.50 -12.75 -1.54
N TRP A 312 -11.02 -13.19 -2.68
CA TRP A 312 -10.96 -14.58 -3.11
C TRP A 312 -10.03 -14.76 -4.30
N GLY A 313 -9.33 -15.88 -4.35
CA GLY A 313 -8.47 -16.26 -5.45
C GLY A 313 -8.42 -17.77 -5.64
N PHE A 314 -7.93 -18.21 -6.79
CA PHE A 314 -7.73 -19.62 -7.10
C PHE A 314 -6.29 -19.87 -7.53
N ALA A 315 -5.74 -20.98 -7.08
CA ALA A 315 -4.56 -21.60 -7.67
C ALA A 315 -5.01 -22.92 -8.33
N ILE A 316 -4.75 -23.08 -9.62
CA ILE A 316 -5.09 -24.30 -10.37
C ILE A 316 -3.80 -24.94 -10.90
N CYS A 317 -3.42 -26.06 -10.30
CA CYS A 317 -2.20 -26.79 -10.64
C CYS A 317 -2.58 -28.10 -11.33
N GLY A 318 -2.36 -28.21 -12.64
CA GLY A 318 -2.75 -29.37 -13.43
C GLY A 318 -4.27 -29.60 -13.38
N HIS A 319 -4.69 -30.60 -12.61
CA HIS A 319 -6.10 -30.96 -12.41
C HIS A 319 -6.61 -30.64 -11.00
N GLU A 320 -5.79 -29.98 -10.19
CA GLU A 320 -6.10 -29.67 -8.79
C GLU A 320 -6.48 -28.20 -8.66
N VAL A 321 -7.67 -27.94 -8.14
CA VAL A 321 -8.19 -26.59 -7.89
C VAL A 321 -8.11 -26.30 -6.41
N CYS A 322 -7.39 -25.26 -6.04
CA CYS A 322 -7.34 -24.76 -4.67
C CYS A 322 -7.93 -23.35 -4.63
N VAL A 323 -8.93 -23.13 -3.78
CA VAL A 323 -9.46 -21.80 -3.53
C VAL A 323 -8.77 -21.20 -2.30
N CYS A 324 -8.50 -19.91 -2.34
CA CYS A 324 -7.85 -19.18 -1.28
C CYS A 324 -8.67 -17.94 -0.91
N HIS A 325 -8.87 -17.73 0.40
CA HIS A 325 -9.49 -16.55 0.98
C HIS A 325 -8.42 -15.71 1.68
N PHE A 326 -8.36 -14.43 1.34
CA PHE A 326 -7.41 -13.46 1.88
C PHE A 326 -8.17 -12.48 2.77
N GLY A 327 -7.95 -12.54 4.07
CA GLY A 327 -8.41 -11.50 5.00
C GLY A 327 -7.25 -10.62 5.45
N ASN A 328 -7.42 -9.95 6.59
CA ASN A 328 -6.48 -8.92 7.04
C ASN A 328 -5.15 -9.47 7.57
N ASP A 329 -5.12 -10.66 8.17
CA ASP A 329 -3.89 -11.19 8.78
C ASP A 329 -3.44 -12.53 8.18
N LYS A 330 -4.36 -13.28 7.56
CA LYS A 330 -4.10 -14.63 7.05
C LYS A 330 -4.70 -14.81 5.66
N ALA A 331 -4.00 -15.57 4.82
CA ALA A 331 -4.59 -16.19 3.65
C ALA A 331 -4.83 -17.67 3.97
N VAL A 332 -6.00 -18.18 3.66
CA VAL A 332 -6.40 -19.55 3.99
C VAL A 332 -6.78 -20.26 2.71
N SER A 333 -6.16 -21.42 2.45
CA SER A 333 -6.47 -22.22 1.27
C SER A 333 -7.26 -23.48 1.63
N SER A 334 -8.09 -23.95 0.71
CA SER A 334 -8.72 -25.26 0.82
C SER A 334 -7.68 -26.36 0.60
N LYS A 335 -8.08 -27.62 0.80
CA LYS A 335 -7.34 -28.71 0.17
C LYS A 335 -7.50 -28.66 -1.35
N PRO A 336 -6.56 -29.23 -2.11
CA PRO A 336 -6.70 -29.31 -3.56
C PRO A 336 -7.89 -30.20 -3.96
N MET A 337 -8.84 -29.64 -4.70
CA MET A 337 -9.96 -30.36 -5.30
C MET A 337 -9.52 -30.95 -6.64
N ASN A 338 -9.38 -32.27 -6.73
CA ASN A 338 -9.01 -32.92 -7.98
C ASN A 338 -10.22 -33.07 -8.92
N VAL A 339 -10.28 -32.26 -9.98
CA VAL A 339 -11.42 -32.24 -10.92
C VAL A 339 -11.49 -33.47 -11.85
N THR A 340 -10.50 -34.37 -11.83
CA THR A 340 -10.66 -35.68 -12.51
C THR A 340 -11.56 -36.63 -11.72
N THR A 341 -11.76 -36.36 -10.44
CA THR A 341 -12.65 -37.13 -9.56
C THR A 341 -14.06 -36.55 -9.55
N LEU A 342 -15.07 -37.41 -9.34
CA LEU A 342 -16.47 -36.99 -9.16
C LEU A 342 -16.61 -36.01 -7.98
N GLU A 343 -15.92 -36.30 -6.88
CA GLU A 343 -15.98 -35.51 -5.65
C GLU A 343 -15.39 -34.11 -5.86
N GLY A 344 -14.22 -34.00 -6.49
CA GLY A 344 -13.60 -32.70 -6.79
C GLY A 344 -14.42 -31.85 -7.76
N ARG A 345 -15.04 -32.46 -8.79
CA ARG A 345 -15.96 -31.73 -9.68
C ARG A 345 -17.18 -31.21 -8.93
N ARG A 346 -17.81 -32.05 -8.10
CA ARG A 346 -18.96 -31.66 -7.28
C ARG A 346 -18.62 -30.51 -6.35
N ALA A 347 -17.48 -30.59 -5.65
CA ALA A 347 -17.02 -29.53 -4.75
C ALA A 347 -16.81 -28.20 -5.49
N PHE A 348 -16.17 -28.23 -6.66
CA PHE A 348 -15.94 -26.99 -7.42
C PHE A 348 -17.22 -26.40 -8.02
N ILE A 349 -18.14 -27.23 -8.50
CA ILE A 349 -19.48 -26.79 -8.94
C ILE A 349 -20.24 -26.16 -7.76
N GLU A 350 -20.27 -26.83 -6.61
CA GLU A 350 -20.96 -26.35 -5.42
C GLU A 350 -20.43 -24.99 -4.95
N LEU A 351 -19.11 -24.81 -4.96
CA LEU A 351 -18.48 -23.52 -4.64
C LEU A 351 -18.98 -22.38 -5.56
N LEU A 352 -18.97 -22.60 -6.88
CA LEU A 352 -19.37 -21.58 -7.86
C LEU A 352 -20.88 -21.29 -7.83
N VAL A 353 -21.71 -22.30 -7.56
CA VAL A 353 -23.16 -22.12 -7.32
C VAL A 353 -23.39 -21.33 -6.04
N ASN A 354 -22.69 -21.66 -4.96
CA ASN A 354 -22.74 -20.94 -3.70
C ASN A 354 -22.37 -19.46 -3.87
N TRP A 355 -21.30 -19.15 -4.62
CA TRP A 355 -20.91 -17.78 -4.98
C TRP A 355 -21.99 -17.01 -5.76
N SER A 356 -22.82 -17.72 -6.53
CA SER A 356 -23.93 -17.12 -7.29
C SER A 356 -25.13 -16.75 -6.41
N MET A 357 -25.19 -17.26 -5.17
CA MET A 357 -26.37 -17.17 -4.29
C MET A 357 -26.09 -16.55 -2.91
N CYS A 358 -24.84 -16.52 -2.45
CA CYS A 358 -24.48 -15.99 -1.14
C CYS A 358 -24.50 -14.46 -1.05
N GLU A 359 -24.45 -13.90 0.15
CA GLU A 359 -24.42 -12.45 0.36
C GLU A 359 -23.14 -11.81 -0.21
N ASP A 360 -23.21 -10.56 -0.71
CA ASP A 360 -22.03 -9.88 -1.30
C ASP A 360 -20.88 -9.73 -0.31
N PHE A 361 -21.17 -9.58 0.98
CA PHE A 361 -20.14 -9.47 2.01
C PHE A 361 -19.38 -10.77 2.28
N GLN A 362 -19.97 -11.94 1.97
CA GLN A 362 -19.26 -13.21 1.98
C GLN A 362 -18.26 -13.32 0.82
N LEU A 363 -18.51 -12.58 -0.25
CA LEU A 363 -17.58 -12.39 -1.37
C LEU A 363 -16.63 -11.21 -1.19
N GLY A 364 -16.57 -10.65 0.03
CA GLY A 364 -15.59 -9.64 0.39
C GLY A 364 -16.00 -8.20 0.08
N ARG A 365 -17.27 -7.94 -0.28
CA ARG A 365 -17.77 -6.58 -0.50
C ARG A 365 -18.30 -5.96 0.77
N ASP A 366 -17.90 -4.75 1.06
CA ASP A 366 -18.50 -3.94 2.11
C ASP A 366 -19.88 -3.41 1.66
N PRO A 367 -20.99 -3.80 2.31
CA PRO A 367 -22.33 -3.33 1.95
C PRO A 367 -22.54 -1.84 2.20
N THR A 368 -21.69 -1.21 3.00
CA THR A 368 -21.79 0.20 3.40
C THR A 368 -21.00 1.14 2.48
N ALA A 369 -20.29 0.61 1.48
CA ALA A 369 -19.54 1.36 0.49
C ALA A 369 -19.92 0.91 -0.93
N VAL A 370 -20.59 1.80 -1.67
CA VAL A 370 -21.20 1.50 -2.97
C VAL A 370 -20.68 2.46 -4.02
N HIS A 371 -20.18 1.93 -5.14
CA HIS A 371 -19.80 2.74 -6.28
C HIS A 371 -21.07 3.18 -7.03
N LEU A 372 -21.12 4.46 -7.41
CA LEU A 372 -22.19 5.07 -8.19
C LEU A 372 -21.64 5.44 -9.58
N PRO A 373 -21.71 4.52 -10.57
CA PRO A 373 -21.08 4.71 -11.87
C PRO A 373 -21.57 5.96 -12.60
N ASP A 374 -22.88 6.24 -12.50
CA ASP A 374 -23.52 7.38 -13.17
C ASP A 374 -23.02 8.74 -12.67
N LEU A 375 -22.50 8.78 -11.44
CA LEU A 375 -21.94 9.99 -10.82
C LEU A 375 -20.40 9.97 -10.78
N GLY A 376 -19.77 8.85 -11.17
CA GLY A 376 -18.32 8.69 -11.10
C GLY A 376 -17.75 8.82 -9.68
N CYS A 377 -18.52 8.45 -8.66
CA CYS A 377 -18.12 8.56 -7.26
C CYS A 377 -18.56 7.34 -6.44
N TRP A 378 -18.09 7.27 -5.20
CA TRP A 378 -18.51 6.31 -4.19
C TRP A 378 -19.43 6.97 -3.19
N GLN A 379 -20.41 6.21 -2.70
CA GLN A 379 -21.16 6.50 -1.50
C GLN A 379 -20.62 5.62 -0.37
N ILE A 380 -20.45 6.19 0.82
CA ILE A 380 -19.94 5.49 2.00
C ILE A 380 -20.68 5.90 3.26
N ASP A 381 -21.17 4.93 4.01
CA ASP A 381 -21.88 5.14 5.26
C ASP A 381 -20.88 5.03 6.43
N CYS A 382 -20.75 6.09 7.22
CA CYS A 382 -19.80 6.22 8.32
C CYS A 382 -20.53 6.20 9.67
N PRO A 383 -20.15 5.32 10.62
CA PRO A 383 -20.73 5.31 11.96
C PRO A 383 -20.57 6.66 12.68
N ASP A 384 -21.50 6.96 13.58
CA ASP A 384 -21.45 8.17 14.40
C ASP A 384 -21.65 7.85 15.88
N ASP A 385 -20.61 7.28 16.49
CA ASP A 385 -20.57 6.98 17.92
C ASP A 385 -20.26 8.25 18.75
N THR A 386 -20.11 9.43 18.13
CA THR A 386 -19.57 10.63 18.79
C THR A 386 -20.55 11.26 19.78
N ASP A 387 -21.86 11.24 19.46
CA ASP A 387 -22.91 11.88 20.28
C ASP A 387 -24.12 10.94 20.56
N CYS A 388 -24.33 9.91 19.74
CA CYS A 388 -25.58 9.13 19.73
C CYS A 388 -25.41 7.67 20.21
N GLY A 389 -24.18 7.24 20.51
CA GLY A 389 -23.86 5.85 20.86
C GLY A 389 -23.91 4.91 19.66
N ILE A 390 -23.62 3.63 19.89
CA ILE A 390 -23.41 2.62 18.81
C ILE A 390 -24.66 2.45 17.94
N ASP A 391 -25.87 2.73 18.45
CA ASP A 391 -27.15 2.57 17.76
C ASP A 391 -27.54 3.76 16.86
N ALA A 392 -26.66 4.74 16.69
CA ALA A 392 -26.87 5.84 15.76
C ALA A 392 -26.95 5.36 14.31
N GLU A 393 -27.82 6.00 13.53
CA GLU A 393 -27.83 5.85 12.07
C GLU A 393 -26.51 6.41 11.50
N PRO A 394 -25.85 5.67 10.58
CA PRO A 394 -24.60 6.14 10.01
C PRO A 394 -24.82 7.39 9.15
N ARG A 395 -23.82 8.28 9.15
CA ARG A 395 -23.79 9.45 8.27
C ARG A 395 -23.27 9.05 6.89
N ARG A 396 -23.95 9.52 5.85
CA ARG A 396 -23.60 9.23 4.46
C ARG A 396 -22.67 10.29 3.90
N TYR A 397 -21.63 9.83 3.20
CA TYR A 397 -20.69 10.68 2.49
C TYR A 397 -20.46 10.18 1.07
N TYR A 398 -19.88 11.04 0.25
CA TYR A 398 -19.54 10.78 -1.14
C TYR A 398 -18.07 11.12 -1.39
N PHE A 399 -17.35 10.30 -2.14
CA PHE A 399 -15.95 10.55 -2.49
C PHE A 399 -15.61 10.03 -3.89
N ASN A 400 -14.63 10.66 -4.55
CA ASN A 400 -14.00 10.16 -5.77
C ASN A 400 -12.47 10.30 -5.74
N GLU A 401 -11.91 10.88 -4.67
CA GLU A 401 -10.48 11.06 -4.48
C GLU A 401 -9.98 10.25 -3.28
N VAL A 402 -8.88 9.52 -3.51
CA VAL A 402 -8.22 8.67 -2.52
C VAL A 402 -6.83 9.24 -2.26
N VAL A 403 -6.54 9.58 -1.00
CA VAL A 403 -5.25 10.19 -0.60
C VAL A 403 -4.31 9.18 0.06
N CYS A 404 -4.85 8.05 0.52
CA CYS A 404 -4.11 6.89 1.02
C CYS A 404 -4.77 5.61 0.53
N HIS A 405 -4.00 4.70 -0.07
CA HIS A 405 -4.45 3.41 -0.58
C HIS A 405 -4.04 2.27 0.35
N ALA A 406 -4.79 1.16 0.30
CA ALA A 406 -4.41 -0.08 0.97
C ALA A 406 -3.28 -0.78 0.19
N ASP A 407 -2.05 -0.29 0.35
CA ASP A 407 -0.89 -0.72 -0.42
C ASP A 407 -0.24 -2.02 0.11
N HIS A 408 -0.69 -2.57 1.23
CA HIS A 408 -0.18 -3.82 1.79
C HIS A 408 -1.26 -4.91 1.75
N LEU A 409 -0.84 -6.16 1.52
CA LEU A 409 -1.76 -7.31 1.43
C LEU A 409 -2.34 -7.73 2.78
N PHE A 410 -1.62 -7.46 3.88
CA PHE A 410 -2.04 -7.77 5.24
C PHE A 410 -1.87 -6.55 6.15
N GLY A 411 -2.61 -6.53 7.25
CA GLY A 411 -2.60 -5.49 8.26
C GLY A 411 -3.89 -4.67 8.26
N ARG A 412 -3.74 -3.36 8.42
CA ARG A 412 -4.87 -2.45 8.64
C ARG A 412 -5.67 -2.13 7.38
N HIS A 413 -5.15 -2.38 6.19
CA HIS A 413 -5.75 -1.93 4.93
C HIS A 413 -6.25 -0.49 4.98
N THR A 414 -5.45 0.41 5.58
CA THR A 414 -5.85 1.81 5.78
C THR A 414 -6.08 2.50 4.44
N ARG A 415 -7.23 3.16 4.32
CA ARG A 415 -7.59 4.01 3.20
C ARG A 415 -8.02 5.37 3.73
N CYS A 416 -7.72 6.43 2.97
CA CYS A 416 -8.19 7.77 3.29
C CYS A 416 -8.86 8.40 2.07
N PHE A 417 -10.06 8.95 2.26
CA PHE A 417 -10.89 9.53 1.20
C PHE A 417 -11.13 11.00 1.47
N LEU A 418 -11.01 11.86 0.44
CA LEU A 418 -11.55 13.21 0.51
C LEU A 418 -13.02 13.15 0.10
N ALA A 419 -13.91 13.57 1.01
CA ALA A 419 -15.33 13.31 0.90
C ALA A 419 -16.19 14.52 1.26
N THR A 420 -17.48 14.43 0.96
CA THR A 420 -18.50 15.42 1.33
C THR A 420 -19.79 14.73 1.72
N ASP A 421 -20.57 15.36 2.60
CA ASP A 421 -21.93 14.96 2.97
C ASP A 421 -22.99 15.45 1.96
N ILE A 422 -22.60 16.27 0.99
CA ILE A 422 -23.46 16.75 -0.09
C ILE A 422 -23.46 15.74 -1.23
N GLN A 423 -24.63 15.18 -1.54
CA GLN A 423 -24.76 14.28 -2.68
C GLN A 423 -24.44 15.01 -3.99
N PRO A 424 -23.44 14.53 -4.77
CA PRO A 424 -23.11 15.15 -6.04
C PRO A 424 -24.22 14.91 -7.07
N THR A 425 -24.30 15.79 -8.06
CA THR A 425 -25.14 15.63 -9.25
C THR A 425 -24.25 15.62 -10.49
N VAL A 426 -24.80 15.24 -11.65
CA VAL A 426 -24.05 15.26 -12.92
C VAL A 426 -23.51 16.67 -13.24
N ASP A 427 -24.24 17.72 -12.86
CA ASP A 427 -23.90 19.12 -13.15
C ASP A 427 -23.04 19.79 -12.07
N SER A 428 -22.95 19.21 -10.87
CA SER A 428 -22.25 19.78 -9.72
C SER A 428 -21.14 18.85 -9.25
N PRO A 429 -19.86 19.19 -9.49
CA PRO A 429 -18.75 18.33 -9.10
C PRO A 429 -18.65 18.19 -7.58
N LEU A 430 -18.10 17.04 -7.15
CA LEU A 430 -17.84 16.75 -5.76
C LEU A 430 -16.79 17.72 -5.20
N VAL A 431 -17.14 18.45 -4.13
CA VAL A 431 -16.23 19.33 -3.41
C VAL A 431 -15.99 18.77 -2.01
N PRO A 432 -14.80 18.23 -1.71
CA PRO A 432 -14.54 17.65 -0.40
C PRO A 432 -14.60 18.67 0.73
N THR A 433 -15.29 18.30 1.82
CA THR A 433 -15.39 19.07 3.06
C THR A 433 -14.84 18.31 4.27
N VAL A 434 -14.61 17.00 4.13
CA VAL A 434 -14.08 16.12 5.17
C VAL A 434 -13.05 15.16 4.61
N VAL A 435 -12.27 14.55 5.50
CA VAL A 435 -11.45 13.36 5.22
C VAL A 435 -12.00 12.17 6.00
N ILE A 436 -12.12 11.01 5.35
CA ILE A 436 -12.56 9.76 5.97
C ILE A 436 -11.35 8.83 6.04
N LYS A 437 -10.97 8.41 7.25
CA LYS A 437 -10.00 7.33 7.50
C LYS A 437 -10.79 6.03 7.68
N ASP A 438 -10.53 5.04 6.84
CA ASP A 438 -11.14 3.71 6.80
C ASP A 438 -10.05 2.67 7.08
N ALA A 439 -10.18 1.87 8.13
CA ALA A 439 -9.12 0.95 8.55
C ALA A 439 -9.60 -0.24 9.41
N TRP A 440 -8.85 -1.34 9.33
CA TRP A 440 -8.98 -2.53 10.15
C TRP A 440 -8.05 -2.47 11.37
N ALA A 441 -8.53 -1.81 12.41
CA ALA A 441 -7.74 -1.55 13.61
C ALA A 441 -7.72 -2.75 14.56
N PHE A 442 -6.58 -2.94 15.26
CA PHE A 442 -6.56 -3.84 16.41
C PHE A 442 -7.54 -3.34 17.46
N SER A 443 -8.23 -4.28 18.11
CA SER A 443 -9.27 -3.92 19.05
C SER A 443 -9.44 -5.01 20.10
N GLU A 444 -10.19 -4.68 21.15
CA GLU A 444 -10.73 -5.65 22.09
C GLU A 444 -12.13 -6.06 21.64
N ARG A 445 -12.44 -7.36 21.76
CA ARG A 445 -13.78 -7.90 21.49
C ARG A 445 -14.84 -7.20 22.33
N SER A 446 -14.50 -6.86 23.57
CA SER A 446 -15.37 -6.08 24.45
C SER A 446 -15.09 -4.58 24.26
N ILE A 447 -16.07 -3.85 23.74
CA ILE A 447 -15.97 -2.40 23.48
C ILE A 447 -15.58 -1.63 24.74
N SER A 448 -16.09 -2.00 25.91
CA SER A 448 -15.78 -1.32 27.18
C SER A 448 -14.34 -1.54 27.64
N LYS A 449 -13.67 -2.57 27.15
CA LYS A 449 -12.26 -2.87 27.44
C LYS A 449 -11.30 -2.33 26.37
N ASP A 450 -11.81 -1.85 25.24
CA ASP A 450 -10.99 -1.25 24.19
C ASP A 450 -10.47 0.13 24.63
N VAL A 451 -9.31 0.11 25.28
CA VAL A 451 -8.57 1.30 25.74
C VAL A 451 -7.70 1.92 24.65
N ARG A 452 -7.68 1.34 23.44
CA ARG A 452 -6.93 1.85 22.27
C ARG A 452 -7.85 2.37 21.18
N ASP A 453 -9.10 2.64 21.51
CA ASP A 453 -10.08 3.14 20.56
C ASP A 453 -9.79 4.60 20.18
N GLU A 454 -9.28 4.79 18.96
CA GLU A 454 -8.95 6.10 18.39
C GLU A 454 -10.16 7.05 18.40
N VAL A 455 -11.38 6.55 18.15
CA VAL A 455 -12.60 7.38 18.16
C VAL A 455 -12.86 7.92 19.56
N LYS A 456 -12.70 7.09 20.60
CA LYS A 456 -12.84 7.54 21.99
C LYS A 456 -11.78 8.58 22.36
N MET A 457 -10.54 8.41 21.89
CA MET A 457 -9.46 9.37 22.14
C MET A 457 -9.75 10.71 21.47
N LEU A 458 -10.15 10.71 20.20
CA LEU A 458 -10.51 11.93 19.47
C LEU A 458 -11.72 12.63 20.07
N ASN A 459 -12.75 11.89 20.51
CA ASN A 459 -13.90 12.46 21.21
C ASN A 459 -13.50 13.08 22.55
N LYS A 460 -12.61 12.45 23.32
CA LYS A 460 -12.06 13.01 24.57
C LYS A 460 -11.29 14.30 24.29
N ILE A 461 -10.48 14.32 23.24
CA ILE A 461 -9.74 15.52 22.79
C ILE A 461 -10.73 16.64 22.47
N ARG A 462 -11.70 16.41 21.58
CA ARG A 462 -12.76 17.37 21.21
C ARG A 462 -13.44 17.94 22.46
N ALA A 463 -14.06 17.07 23.26
CA ALA A 463 -14.86 17.48 24.42
C ALA A 463 -14.07 18.22 25.50
N THR A 464 -12.77 17.93 25.66
CA THR A 464 -11.95 18.58 26.70
C THR A 464 -11.35 19.89 26.20
N LEU A 465 -10.93 19.95 24.94
CA LEU A 465 -10.14 21.05 24.40
C LEU A 465 -10.97 22.24 23.94
N ASP A 466 -12.25 22.04 23.58
CA ASP A 466 -13.15 23.10 23.13
C ASP A 466 -13.24 24.28 24.13
N ASP A 467 -13.14 24.01 25.43
CA ASP A 467 -13.18 25.03 26.50
C ASP A 467 -11.82 25.62 26.88
N HIS A 468 -10.71 25.03 26.43
CA HIS A 468 -9.36 25.33 26.94
C HIS A 468 -8.46 26.05 25.94
N ILE A 469 -8.84 26.10 24.66
CA ILE A 469 -8.00 26.57 23.57
C ILE A 469 -8.54 27.85 22.96
N LYS A 470 -7.61 28.67 22.47
CA LYS A 470 -7.95 29.93 21.82
C LYS A 470 -8.51 29.68 20.41
N PRO A 471 -9.50 30.46 19.94
CA PRO A 471 -10.09 30.28 18.62
C PRO A 471 -9.06 30.28 17.47
N GLU A 472 -7.96 31.04 17.57
CA GLU A 472 -6.90 31.08 16.56
C GLU A 472 -6.02 29.81 16.49
N ASP A 473 -6.05 28.99 17.54
CA ASP A 473 -5.30 27.73 17.61
C ASP A 473 -6.19 26.53 17.30
N ASP A 474 -7.51 26.69 17.23
CA ASP A 474 -8.49 25.64 16.93
C ASP A 474 -8.15 24.81 15.66
N ILE A 475 -7.46 25.42 14.69
CA ILE A 475 -7.01 24.77 13.46
C ILE A 475 -5.92 23.69 13.65
N ILE A 476 -5.18 23.69 14.77
CA ILE A 476 -4.04 22.78 15.01
C ILE A 476 -4.45 21.48 15.72
N TYR A 477 -5.70 21.37 16.16
CA TYR A 477 -6.23 20.22 16.90
C TYR A 477 -7.09 19.34 16.00
N PRO A 478 -7.01 18.00 16.12
CA PRO A 478 -7.80 17.10 15.30
C PRO A 478 -9.30 17.20 15.62
N LYS A 479 -10.12 17.40 14.60
CA LYS A 479 -11.58 17.54 14.72
C LYS A 479 -12.33 16.35 14.16
N ILE A 480 -12.82 15.50 15.04
CA ILE A 480 -13.71 14.39 14.69
C ILE A 480 -15.16 14.89 14.52
N VAL A 481 -15.76 14.54 13.38
CA VAL A 481 -17.14 14.86 13.01
C VAL A 481 -18.06 13.66 13.26
N ALA A 482 -17.58 12.47 12.91
CA ALA A 482 -18.25 11.20 13.10
C ALA A 482 -17.18 10.10 13.16
N GLY A 483 -17.50 8.95 13.74
CA GLY A 483 -16.64 7.80 13.69
C GLY A 483 -17.13 6.67 14.59
N GLY A 484 -16.64 5.48 14.33
CA GLY A 484 -17.02 4.29 15.09
C GLY A 484 -16.67 2.99 14.39
N ARG A 485 -17.07 1.88 15.00
CA ARG A 485 -16.97 0.55 14.39
C ARG A 485 -18.00 0.41 13.28
N VAL A 486 -17.63 -0.19 12.15
CA VAL A 486 -18.53 -0.37 11.01
C VAL A 486 -19.49 -1.52 11.28
N TRP A 487 -20.77 -1.25 11.07
CA TRP A 487 -21.85 -2.24 11.18
C TRP A 487 -22.67 -2.24 9.91
N PHE A 488 -23.18 -3.40 9.52
CA PHE A 488 -24.11 -3.52 8.40
C PHE A 488 -25.29 -4.42 8.77
N VAL A 489 -26.42 -4.19 8.13
CA VAL A 489 -27.66 -4.92 8.41
C VAL A 489 -27.80 -6.10 7.45
N HIS A 490 -28.12 -7.27 8.01
CA HIS A 490 -28.50 -8.45 7.25
C HIS A 490 -29.72 -9.11 7.90
N GLY A 491 -30.85 -9.14 7.16
CA GLY A 491 -32.12 -9.59 7.71
C GLY A 491 -32.59 -8.69 8.84
N ARG A 492 -32.71 -9.25 10.06
CA ARG A 492 -33.05 -8.50 11.28
C ARG A 492 -31.85 -8.26 12.20
N SER A 493 -30.67 -8.68 11.76
CA SER A 493 -29.45 -8.63 12.56
C SER A 493 -28.55 -7.51 12.08
N ARG A 494 -27.89 -6.86 13.04
CA ARG A 494 -26.80 -5.92 12.80
C ARG A 494 -25.48 -6.66 13.05
N ILE A 495 -24.61 -6.66 12.05
CA ILE A 495 -23.35 -7.43 12.06
C ILE A 495 -22.20 -6.45 12.21
N GLU A 496 -21.33 -6.67 13.21
CA GLU A 496 -20.07 -5.94 13.35
C GLU A 496 -19.11 -6.41 12.26
N ASP A 497 -18.51 -5.48 11.54
CA ASP A 497 -17.48 -5.83 10.59
C ASP A 497 -16.14 -6.05 11.32
N SER A 498 -15.77 -7.31 11.48
CA SER A 498 -14.60 -7.74 12.24
C SER A 498 -14.00 -9.01 11.66
N THR A 499 -12.79 -9.35 12.11
CA THR A 499 -12.12 -10.60 11.70
C THR A 499 -12.92 -11.85 12.09
N ASP A 500 -13.75 -11.79 13.14
CA ASP A 500 -14.63 -12.91 13.47
C ASP A 500 -15.72 -13.10 12.41
N THR A 501 -16.32 -11.99 11.96
CA THR A 501 -17.32 -12.03 10.89
C THR A 501 -16.69 -12.48 9.57
N LEU A 502 -15.47 -12.03 9.27
CA LEU A 502 -14.73 -12.46 8.08
C LEU A 502 -14.43 -13.97 8.08
N TYR A 503 -14.05 -14.52 9.24
CA TYR A 503 -13.62 -15.91 9.35
C TYR A 503 -14.59 -16.77 10.16
N GLN A 504 -15.87 -16.43 10.17
CA GLN A 504 -16.88 -17.03 11.06
C GLN A 504 -16.94 -18.57 10.98
N GLU A 505 -16.75 -19.12 9.78
CA GLU A 505 -16.79 -20.56 9.52
C GLU A 505 -15.40 -21.23 9.66
N VAL A 506 -14.33 -20.44 9.78
CA VAL A 506 -12.96 -20.95 9.72
C VAL A 506 -12.45 -21.34 11.09
N LYS A 507 -11.96 -22.57 11.18
CA LYS A 507 -11.29 -23.07 12.39
C LYS A 507 -9.79 -22.92 12.24
N PHE A 508 -9.20 -22.02 13.02
CA PHE A 508 -7.76 -21.87 13.10
C PHE A 508 -7.19 -22.75 14.21
N ALA A 509 -5.98 -23.27 13.99
CA ALA A 509 -5.15 -23.73 15.08
C ALA A 509 -4.65 -22.52 15.88
N ASP A 510 -4.38 -22.69 17.18
CA ASP A 510 -4.00 -21.58 18.08
C ASP A 510 -2.89 -20.68 17.50
N LYS A 511 -1.83 -21.29 16.96
CA LYS A 511 -0.68 -20.58 16.34
C LYS A 511 -1.03 -19.75 15.09
N ASP A 512 -2.13 -20.11 14.42
CA ASP A 512 -2.57 -19.51 13.15
C ASP A 512 -3.74 -18.54 13.35
N THR A 513 -4.21 -18.39 14.59
CA THR A 513 -5.35 -17.53 14.94
C THR A 513 -5.05 -16.09 14.52
N PRO A 514 -5.89 -15.49 13.66
CA PRO A 514 -5.73 -14.09 13.27
C PRO A 514 -5.91 -13.18 14.48
N HIS A 515 -5.27 -12.01 14.45
CA HIS A 515 -5.53 -11.03 15.49
C HIS A 515 -6.96 -10.51 15.35
N PHE A 516 -7.58 -10.18 16.48
CA PHE A 516 -8.89 -9.55 16.44
C PHE A 516 -8.75 -8.12 15.92
N ARG A 517 -9.41 -7.85 14.78
CA ARG A 517 -9.52 -6.51 14.21
C ARG A 517 -10.97 -6.17 13.96
N VAL A 518 -11.27 -4.89 14.10
CA VAL A 518 -12.57 -4.31 13.75
C VAL A 518 -12.36 -3.29 12.64
N HIS A 519 -13.29 -3.28 11.70
CA HIS A 519 -13.34 -2.24 10.69
C HIS A 519 -13.88 -0.96 11.34
N ARG A 520 -13.13 0.13 11.22
CA ARG A 520 -13.44 1.42 11.84
C ARG A 520 -13.36 2.52 10.78
N ARG A 521 -14.27 3.49 10.90
CA ARG A 521 -14.21 4.74 10.13
C ARG A 521 -14.16 5.93 11.05
N ILE A 522 -13.39 6.93 10.63
CA ILE A 522 -13.25 8.22 11.34
C ILE A 522 -13.37 9.32 10.30
N VAL A 523 -14.30 10.25 10.52
CA VAL A 523 -14.53 11.41 9.68
C VAL A 523 -13.98 12.64 10.39
N MET A 524 -13.12 13.38 9.72
CA MET A 524 -12.50 14.60 10.24
C MET A 524 -12.76 15.78 9.30
N SER A 525 -13.02 16.97 9.84
CA SER A 525 -13.34 18.16 9.03
C SER A 525 -12.11 18.91 8.49
N GLN A 526 -10.91 18.57 8.97
CA GLN A 526 -9.69 19.26 8.56
C GLN A 526 -9.01 18.50 7.42
N ILE A 527 -8.96 19.15 6.26
CA ILE A 527 -8.21 18.69 5.10
C ILE A 527 -6.86 19.41 5.11
N GLY A 528 -5.78 18.63 5.17
CA GLY A 528 -4.41 19.13 5.20
C GLY A 528 -3.54 18.51 4.11
N GLN A 529 -2.38 19.11 3.89
CA GLN A 529 -1.38 18.68 2.92
C GLN A 529 -0.20 18.00 3.63
N ARG A 530 0.57 17.20 2.88
CA ARG A 530 1.76 16.54 3.41
C ARG A 530 2.84 17.56 3.79
N LEU A 531 3.68 17.23 4.77
CA LEU A 531 4.74 18.10 5.28
C LEU A 531 5.70 18.64 4.19
N HIS A 532 5.90 17.91 3.10
CA HIS A 532 6.79 18.35 2.02
C HIS A 532 6.20 19.47 1.12
N THR A 533 4.95 19.90 1.32
CA THR A 533 4.38 21.06 0.61
C THR A 533 4.79 22.41 1.23
N LEU A 534 5.57 22.39 2.30
CA LEU A 534 6.14 23.59 2.90
C LEU A 534 7.15 24.24 1.95
N GLU A 535 7.16 25.57 1.95
CA GLU A 535 7.95 26.38 1.03
C GLU A 535 9.18 27.01 1.71
N SER A 536 9.26 26.96 3.04
CA SER A 536 10.37 27.58 3.79
C SER A 536 10.64 26.93 5.16
N VAL A 537 11.82 27.23 5.72
CA VAL A 537 12.18 26.85 7.10
C VAL A 537 11.26 27.50 8.13
N ASP A 538 10.84 28.74 7.88
CA ASP A 538 9.93 29.47 8.77
C ASP A 538 8.56 28.76 8.86
N GLU A 539 8.02 28.29 7.73
CA GLU A 539 6.80 27.47 7.71
C GLU A 539 7.00 26.15 8.46
N PHE A 540 8.12 25.47 8.24
CA PHE A 540 8.43 24.19 8.90
C PHE A 540 8.54 24.31 10.42
N ILE A 541 9.28 25.31 10.92
CA ILE A 541 9.39 25.56 12.36
C ILE A 541 8.03 25.90 12.96
N THR A 542 7.21 26.69 12.25
CA THR A 542 5.86 27.01 12.71
C THR A 542 5.00 25.76 12.84
N VAL A 543 4.98 24.91 11.82
CA VAL A 543 4.23 23.64 11.82
C VAL A 543 4.69 22.71 12.94
N VAL A 544 6.00 22.55 13.13
CA VAL A 544 6.55 21.73 14.21
C VAL A 544 6.18 22.29 15.58
N CYS A 545 6.29 23.60 15.77
CA CYS A 545 5.88 24.25 17.01
C CYS A 545 4.37 24.13 17.26
N ASP A 546 3.52 24.26 16.24
CA ASP A 546 2.07 24.01 16.35
C ASP A 546 1.79 22.58 16.81
N VAL A 547 2.48 21.58 16.25
CA VAL A 547 2.36 20.17 16.67
C VAL A 547 2.80 19.98 18.13
N MET A 548 3.90 20.61 18.55
CA MET A 548 4.35 20.56 19.94
C MET A 548 3.33 21.22 20.90
N ARG A 549 2.74 22.36 20.51
CA ARG A 549 1.68 23.04 21.28
C ARG A 549 0.41 22.19 21.37
N CYS A 550 -0.01 21.62 20.24
CA CYS A 550 -1.13 20.71 20.14
C CYS A 550 -0.95 19.53 21.10
N HIS A 551 0.18 18.83 20.98
CA HIS A 551 0.51 17.69 21.82
C HIS A 551 0.60 18.04 23.31
N ASN A 552 1.21 19.18 23.65
CA ASN A 552 1.28 19.65 25.03
C ASN A 552 -0.12 19.86 25.65
N ALA A 553 -1.04 20.47 24.90
CA ALA A 553 -2.41 20.67 25.37
C ALA A 553 -3.16 19.34 25.50
N ILE A 554 -3.06 18.45 24.50
CA ILE A 554 -3.66 17.11 24.55
C ILE A 554 -3.13 16.33 25.77
N PHE A 555 -1.82 16.33 26.03
CA PHE A 555 -1.27 15.64 27.19
C PHE A 555 -1.73 16.29 28.50
N LYS A 556 -1.63 17.62 28.61
CA LYS A 556 -1.97 18.36 29.84
C LYS A 556 -3.43 18.20 30.25
N TYR A 557 -4.36 18.31 29.30
CA TYR A 557 -5.79 18.34 29.59
C TYR A 557 -6.46 16.98 29.40
N CYS A 558 -6.02 16.19 28.41
CA CYS A 558 -6.65 14.91 28.09
C CYS A 558 -5.88 13.70 28.63
N GLN A 559 -4.63 13.88 29.11
CA GLN A 559 -3.74 12.80 29.55
C GLN A 559 -3.48 11.77 28.44
N ILE A 560 -3.33 12.22 27.20
CA ILE A 560 -3.07 11.35 26.04
C ILE A 560 -1.65 11.57 25.52
N LEU A 561 -0.88 10.48 25.40
CA LEU A 561 0.39 10.43 24.65
C LEU A 561 0.11 9.97 23.22
N HIS A 562 0.74 10.59 22.22
CA HIS A 562 0.50 10.29 20.81
C HIS A 562 1.18 8.98 20.38
N ARG A 563 2.41 8.82 20.84
CA ARG A 563 3.24 7.63 20.70
C ARG A 563 3.76 7.23 19.32
N ASP A 564 3.30 7.87 18.25
CA ASP A 564 3.80 7.63 16.87
C ASP A 564 3.98 8.92 16.08
N ILE A 565 4.71 9.89 16.63
CA ILE A 565 5.01 11.13 15.89
C ILE A 565 5.98 10.82 14.76
N SER A 566 5.57 11.13 13.53
CA SER A 566 6.33 10.91 12.29
C SER A 566 5.95 11.98 11.25
N ASP A 567 6.70 12.05 10.15
CA ASP A 567 6.40 12.97 9.04
C ASP A 567 5.09 12.63 8.31
N ASN A 568 4.61 11.39 8.40
CA ASN A 568 3.32 10.96 7.85
C ASN A 568 2.12 11.37 8.74
N ASN A 569 2.36 11.65 10.02
CA ASN A 569 1.32 11.96 11.00
C ASN A 569 1.22 13.46 11.30
N ILE A 570 1.89 14.30 10.51
CA ILE A 570 1.80 15.76 10.57
C ILE A 570 1.30 16.28 9.22
N LEU A 571 0.18 16.98 9.24
CA LEU A 571 -0.37 17.69 8.10
C LEU A 571 -0.14 19.20 8.21
N VAL A 572 -0.08 19.84 7.05
CA VAL A 572 -0.02 21.29 6.88
C VAL A 572 -1.40 21.79 6.48
N VAL A 573 -1.99 22.64 7.29
CA VAL A 573 -3.23 23.34 6.95
C VAL A 573 -2.90 24.80 6.69
N ARG A 574 -3.41 25.37 5.60
CA ARG A 574 -3.17 26.78 5.26
C ARG A 574 -4.40 27.61 5.58
N GLN A 575 -4.25 28.61 6.45
CA GLN A 575 -5.28 29.57 6.76
C GLN A 575 -4.81 30.96 6.35
N SER A 576 -5.52 31.59 5.40
CA SER A 576 -5.12 32.89 4.83
C SER A 576 -3.68 32.89 4.31
N GLY A 577 -3.23 31.77 3.72
CA GLY A 577 -1.87 31.57 3.20
C GLY A 577 -0.84 31.11 4.24
N ILE A 578 -1.11 31.25 5.54
CA ILE A 578 -0.18 30.89 6.63
C ILE A 578 -0.20 29.38 6.85
N ALA A 579 0.97 28.75 6.86
CA ALA A 579 1.12 27.33 7.16
C ALA A 579 0.99 27.07 8.68
N ARG A 580 0.06 26.19 9.05
CA ARG A 580 -0.19 25.71 10.41
C ARG A 580 -0.05 24.19 10.48
N GLY A 581 0.39 23.68 11.63
CA GLY A 581 0.60 22.24 11.84
C GLY A 581 -0.61 21.54 12.45
N LEU A 582 -0.96 20.36 11.94
CA LEU A 582 -2.03 19.49 12.45
C LEU A 582 -1.45 18.10 12.75
N LEU A 583 -1.61 17.64 13.99
CA LEU A 583 -1.24 16.28 14.41
C LEU A 583 -2.41 15.32 14.20
N ILE A 584 -2.17 14.22 13.49
CA ILE A 584 -3.18 13.20 13.14
C ILE A 584 -2.71 11.79 13.54
N ASP A 585 -3.61 10.80 13.40
CA ASP A 585 -3.36 9.36 13.61
C ASP A 585 -3.05 8.96 15.06
N PHE A 586 -4.11 8.85 15.86
CA PHE A 586 -4.04 8.47 17.29
C PHE A 586 -4.20 6.96 17.50
N ASP A 587 -4.06 6.13 16.46
CA ASP A 587 -4.15 4.66 16.56
C ASP A 587 -3.16 4.05 17.57
N CYS A 588 -1.97 4.67 17.69
CA CYS A 588 -0.93 4.23 18.62
C CYS A 588 -1.00 4.93 19.98
N ALA A 589 -1.93 5.86 20.19
CA ALA A 589 -1.94 6.71 21.36
C ALA A 589 -2.26 5.95 22.66
N LEU A 590 -1.96 6.60 23.79
CA LEU A 590 -2.10 6.05 25.13
C LEU A 590 -2.78 7.08 26.02
N ASP A 591 -4.00 6.76 26.47
CA ASP A 591 -4.62 7.46 27.58
C ASP A 591 -3.97 7.01 28.90
N THR A 592 -3.22 7.91 29.54
CA THR A 592 -2.51 7.66 30.79
C THR A 592 -3.39 7.83 32.02
N SER A 593 -4.64 8.30 31.87
CA SER A 593 -5.60 8.40 32.97
C SER A 593 -6.28 7.07 33.31
N ILE A 594 -6.18 6.08 32.42
CA ILE A 594 -6.79 4.76 32.60
C ILE A 594 -5.78 3.82 33.29
N GLU A 595 -6.12 3.34 34.48
CA GLU A 595 -5.35 2.28 35.15
C GLU A 595 -5.37 0.99 34.32
N ARG A 596 -4.19 0.43 34.04
CA ARG A 596 -4.05 -0.79 33.24
C ARG A 596 -3.82 -2.00 34.15
N THR A 597 -4.57 -3.06 33.91
CA THR A 597 -4.40 -4.36 34.58
C THR A 597 -3.21 -5.16 34.03
N GLU A 598 -2.72 -4.82 32.84
CA GLU A 598 -1.54 -5.45 32.24
C GLU A 598 -0.25 -4.71 32.62
N PRO A 599 0.90 -5.42 32.78
CA PRO A 599 2.16 -4.79 33.12
C PRO A 599 2.52 -3.67 32.13
N PRO A 600 3.24 -2.63 32.56
CA PRO A 600 3.39 -1.34 31.87
C PRO A 600 4.29 -1.40 30.62
N ARG A 601 4.47 -2.57 30.00
CA ARG A 601 5.29 -2.68 28.79
C ARG A 601 4.55 -2.00 27.63
N PRO A 602 5.12 -0.96 26.99
CA PRO A 602 4.63 -0.59 25.69
C PRO A 602 4.98 -1.75 24.73
N LYS A 603 4.00 -2.30 24.01
CA LYS A 603 4.31 -2.91 22.71
C LYS A 603 5.13 -1.84 21.97
N MET A 604 6.36 -2.16 21.54
CA MET A 604 7.20 -1.21 20.79
C MET A 604 6.35 -0.69 19.62
N THR A 605 5.99 0.58 19.74
CA THR A 605 5.03 1.25 18.85
C THR A 605 5.65 2.56 18.41
N GLY A 606 5.55 2.83 17.12
CA GLY A 606 6.11 4.01 16.50
C GLY A 606 6.90 3.70 15.23
N THR A 607 7.16 4.74 14.46
CA THR A 607 7.93 4.70 13.22
C THR A 607 9.44 4.66 13.53
N LEU A 608 10.14 3.59 13.10
CA LEU A 608 11.53 3.26 13.49
C LEU A 608 12.51 4.45 13.52
N PRO A 609 12.65 5.28 12.45
CA PRO A 609 13.52 6.45 12.46
C PRO A 609 13.23 7.45 13.58
N PHE A 610 11.97 7.57 14.02
CA PHE A 610 11.49 8.59 14.94
C PHE A 610 11.28 8.07 16.36
N MET A 611 11.26 6.75 16.60
CA MET A 611 11.09 6.21 17.95
C MET A 611 12.20 6.67 18.91
N SER A 612 11.84 7.00 20.15
CA SER A 612 12.79 7.38 21.20
C SER A 612 13.76 6.24 21.54
N ILE A 613 14.94 6.58 22.05
CA ILE A 613 15.97 5.62 22.48
C ILE A 613 15.41 4.68 23.55
N ASN A 614 14.62 5.16 24.50
CA ASN A 614 14.05 4.32 25.56
C ASN A 614 13.01 3.35 25.01
N ASN A 615 12.18 3.78 24.05
CA ASN A 615 11.21 2.94 23.37
C ASN A 615 11.90 1.84 22.53
N LEU A 616 12.99 2.19 21.83
CA LEU A 616 13.80 1.25 21.04
C LEU A 616 14.64 0.29 21.90
N SER A 617 15.03 0.68 23.11
CA SER A 617 15.86 -0.13 24.00
C SER A 617 15.04 -1.11 24.85
N GLU A 618 13.71 -1.13 24.67
CA GLU A 618 12.76 -1.83 25.56
C GLU A 618 13.05 -1.56 27.05
N SER A 619 13.44 -0.31 27.36
CA SER A 619 13.80 0.07 28.72
C SER A 619 12.58 -0.05 29.65
N ASN A 620 12.83 -0.36 30.92
CA ASN A 620 11.79 -0.38 31.96
C ASN A 620 11.31 1.03 32.35
N VAL A 621 11.86 2.08 31.73
CA VAL A 621 11.46 3.46 31.95
C VAL A 621 10.07 3.72 31.36
N LYS A 622 9.20 4.33 32.17
CA LYS A 622 7.86 4.74 31.75
C LYS A 622 7.98 5.73 30.60
N ARG A 623 7.24 5.47 29.51
CA ARG A 623 7.12 6.41 28.38
C ARG A 623 6.37 7.67 28.82
N THR A 624 6.88 8.85 28.46
CA THR A 624 6.27 10.16 28.76
C THR A 624 6.17 11.03 27.51
N ILE A 625 5.66 12.25 27.68
CA ILE A 625 5.63 13.27 26.63
C ILE A 625 7.04 13.60 26.08
N LEU A 626 8.09 13.39 26.89
CA LEU A 626 9.48 13.62 26.45
C LEU A 626 9.92 12.63 25.37
N ASP A 627 9.34 11.42 25.31
CA ASP A 627 9.59 10.48 24.22
C ASP A 627 8.97 10.94 22.90
N ASP A 628 7.80 11.57 22.98
CA ASP A 628 7.13 12.15 21.82
C ASP A 628 7.87 13.43 21.36
N TYR A 629 8.40 14.26 22.27
CA TYR A 629 9.30 15.38 21.92
C TYR A 629 10.66 14.95 21.36
N GLU A 630 11.23 13.84 21.85
CA GLU A 630 12.42 13.24 21.23
C GLU A 630 12.13 12.78 19.79
N SER A 631 10.94 12.25 19.55
CA SER A 631 10.50 11.88 18.20
C SER A 631 10.42 13.11 17.27
N ILE A 632 9.97 14.26 17.79
CA ILE A 632 9.98 15.55 17.07
C ILE A 632 11.40 16.01 16.76
N LEU A 633 12.35 15.89 17.71
CA LEU A 633 13.76 16.21 17.45
C LEU A 633 14.32 15.38 16.29
N TYR A 634 14.02 14.07 16.26
CA TYR A 634 14.44 13.20 15.16
C TYR A 634 13.76 13.55 13.83
N LEU A 635 12.48 13.91 13.85
CA LEU A 635 11.75 14.38 12.68
C LEU A 635 12.34 15.65 12.08
N VAL A 636 12.73 16.62 12.93
CA VAL A 636 13.36 17.86 12.49
C VAL A 636 14.71 17.57 11.85
N CYS A 637 15.56 16.77 12.50
CA CYS A 637 16.85 16.36 11.93
C CYS A 637 16.69 15.62 10.59
N TRP A 638 15.70 14.73 10.51
CA TRP A 638 15.39 13.99 9.29
C TRP A 638 14.97 14.92 8.15
N SER A 639 13.98 15.77 8.39
CA SER A 639 13.45 16.70 7.40
C SER A 639 14.50 17.73 6.97
N ALA A 640 15.28 18.29 7.90
CA ALA A 640 16.37 19.21 7.60
C ALA A 640 17.48 18.55 6.76
N THR A 641 17.75 17.26 6.96
CA THR A 641 18.72 16.51 6.14
C THR A 641 18.18 16.21 4.74
N LEU A 642 16.88 15.88 4.61
CA LEU A 642 16.24 15.57 3.33
C LEU A 642 15.98 16.80 2.46
N GLY A 643 15.71 17.94 3.09
CA GLY A 643 15.08 19.10 2.45
C GLY A 643 13.61 19.21 2.91
N ILE A 644 13.20 20.44 3.21
CA ILE A 644 11.89 20.74 3.82
C ILE A 644 10.79 20.72 2.76
N GLY A 645 10.99 21.43 1.65
CA GLY A 645 10.03 21.50 0.55
C GLY A 645 10.29 20.47 -0.55
N SER A 646 9.26 20.17 -1.33
CA SER A 646 9.35 19.34 -2.54
C SER A 646 10.44 19.82 -3.50
N SER A 647 10.64 21.14 -3.60
CA SER A 647 11.69 21.75 -4.42
C SER A 647 13.09 21.51 -3.88
N GLN A 648 13.27 21.20 -2.59
CA GLN A 648 14.57 21.01 -1.93
C GLN A 648 14.93 19.54 -1.70
N ARG A 649 13.96 18.62 -1.85
CA ARG A 649 14.15 17.16 -1.71
C ARG A 649 14.90 16.56 -2.90
N HIS A 650 16.15 16.99 -3.11
CA HIS A 650 16.99 16.53 -4.23
C HIS A 650 17.74 15.22 -3.93
N ARG A 651 17.86 14.83 -2.65
CA ARG A 651 18.63 13.65 -2.25
C ARG A 651 17.91 12.38 -2.64
N LYS A 652 18.47 11.64 -3.60
CA LYS A 652 17.99 10.30 -3.95
C LYS A 652 18.21 9.35 -2.77
N SER A 653 17.40 8.30 -2.68
CA SER A 653 17.52 7.29 -1.61
C SER A 653 18.96 6.76 -1.45
N LYS A 654 19.67 6.52 -2.55
CA LYS A 654 21.08 6.06 -2.54
C LYS A 654 22.07 7.06 -1.94
N ASP A 655 21.76 8.35 -1.95
CA ASP A 655 22.62 9.38 -1.36
C ASP A 655 22.32 9.52 0.14
N LEU A 656 21.06 9.34 0.55
CA LEU A 656 20.69 9.26 1.97
C LEU A 656 21.39 8.09 2.65
N GLU A 657 21.49 6.95 1.96
CA GLU A 657 22.13 5.74 2.46
C GLU A 657 23.61 5.95 2.87
N LYS A 658 24.26 7.00 2.37
CA LYS A 658 25.65 7.37 2.69
C LYS A 658 25.77 8.29 3.91
N LEU A 659 24.66 8.85 4.38
CA LEU A 659 24.65 9.82 5.48
C LEU A 659 24.50 9.11 6.83
N PRO A 660 25.05 9.67 7.92
CA PRO A 660 24.92 9.08 9.25
C PRO A 660 23.46 8.85 9.68
N ILE A 661 22.54 9.75 9.27
CA ILE A 661 21.13 9.63 9.64
C ILE A 661 20.45 8.35 9.11
N ALA A 662 20.97 7.73 8.04
CA ALA A 662 20.41 6.48 7.52
C ALA A 662 20.60 5.30 8.48
N GLU A 663 21.50 5.39 9.45
CA GLU A 663 21.65 4.39 10.51
C GLU A 663 20.39 4.28 11.38
N TRP A 664 19.50 5.28 11.37
CA TRP A 664 18.26 5.24 12.14
C TRP A 664 17.19 4.30 11.57
N ARG A 665 17.45 3.70 10.40
CA ARG A 665 16.58 2.71 9.75
C ARG A 665 17.31 1.41 9.39
N LYS A 666 18.59 1.28 9.73
CA LYS A 666 19.45 0.16 9.31
C LYS A 666 19.83 -0.74 10.47
N GLY A 667 19.88 -2.04 10.19
CA GLY A 667 20.27 -3.06 11.16
C GLY A 667 19.18 -3.35 12.20
N GLY A 668 19.54 -4.13 13.21
CA GLY A 668 18.65 -4.43 14.34
C GLY A 668 18.47 -3.24 15.27
N GLN A 669 17.46 -3.30 16.14
CA GLN A 669 17.09 -2.23 17.09
C GLN A 669 18.29 -1.70 17.90
N SER A 670 19.17 -2.59 18.40
CA SER A 670 20.35 -2.18 19.16
C SER A 670 21.35 -1.34 18.35
N ALA A 671 21.41 -1.52 17.02
CA ALA A 671 22.24 -0.69 16.15
C ALA A 671 21.66 0.72 16.01
N ILE A 672 20.34 0.82 15.83
CA ILE A 672 19.61 2.09 15.79
C ILE A 672 19.80 2.86 17.10
N VAL A 673 19.64 2.19 18.24
CA VAL A 673 19.86 2.77 19.57
C VAL A 673 21.28 3.32 19.71
N ARG A 674 22.30 2.55 19.29
CA ARG A 674 23.70 2.97 19.35
C ARG A 674 23.93 4.22 18.49
N ALA A 675 23.48 4.20 17.23
CA ALA A 675 23.62 5.35 16.34
C ALA A 675 22.97 6.62 16.91
N LYS A 676 21.76 6.51 17.47
CA LYS A 676 21.10 7.66 18.11
C LYS A 676 21.85 8.15 19.35
N ARG A 677 22.32 7.25 20.22
CA ARG A 677 23.14 7.63 21.39
C ARG A 677 24.43 8.30 20.96
N ASP A 678 25.08 7.81 19.93
CA ASP A 678 26.32 8.40 19.40
C ASP A 678 26.02 9.79 18.83
N HIS A 679 24.98 9.96 18.00
CA HIS A 679 24.62 11.24 17.38
C HIS A 679 24.13 12.30 18.38
N PHE A 680 23.43 11.92 19.45
CA PHE A 680 22.84 12.86 20.41
C PHE A 680 23.53 12.88 21.78
N GLY A 681 24.60 12.11 21.97
CA GLY A 681 25.34 12.02 23.23
C GLY A 681 25.94 13.34 23.68
N THR A 682 26.37 14.19 22.74
CA THR A 682 26.83 15.56 23.01
C THR A 682 26.37 16.53 21.92
N GLU A 683 26.36 17.83 22.21
CA GLU A 683 26.07 18.86 21.20
C GLU A 683 27.07 18.79 20.04
N LYS A 684 28.37 18.62 20.33
CA LYS A 684 29.40 18.45 19.31
C LYS A 684 29.09 17.28 18.36
N SER A 685 28.60 16.16 18.90
CA SER A 685 28.23 14.99 18.09
C SER A 685 27.03 15.31 17.18
N LEU A 686 25.99 15.95 17.71
CA LEU A 686 24.83 16.38 16.93
C LEU A 686 25.25 17.27 15.75
N LEU A 687 26.08 18.27 16.02
CA LEU A 687 26.51 19.22 15.00
C LEU A 687 27.38 18.55 13.92
N THR A 688 28.32 17.71 14.33
CA THR A 688 29.28 17.06 13.41
C THR A 688 28.61 15.96 12.57
N ASN A 689 27.79 15.13 13.19
CA ASN A 689 27.25 13.92 12.55
C ASN A 689 25.91 14.16 11.85
N ILE A 690 25.14 15.18 12.26
CA ILE A 690 23.79 15.43 11.73
C ILE A 690 23.65 16.82 11.13
N ALA A 691 23.82 17.90 11.93
CA ALA A 691 23.51 19.26 11.46
C ALA A 691 24.39 19.73 10.30
N THR A 692 25.64 19.24 10.22
CA THR A 692 26.54 19.49 9.08
C THR A 692 25.91 19.09 7.74
N TYR A 693 25.04 18.09 7.73
CA TYR A 693 24.38 17.55 6.55
C TYR A 693 22.99 18.14 6.27
N PHE A 694 22.54 19.16 7.02
CA PHE A 694 21.28 19.84 6.69
C PHE A 694 21.35 20.47 5.30
N SER A 695 20.28 20.27 4.54
CA SER A 695 20.15 20.76 3.17
C SER A 695 19.92 22.27 3.17
N SER A 696 20.66 22.98 2.33
CA SER A 696 20.53 24.42 2.14
C SER A 696 19.45 24.71 1.10
N ALA A 697 18.63 25.74 1.32
CA ALA A 697 17.60 26.18 0.38
C ALA A 697 18.19 26.77 -0.92
N LYS A 698 19.49 27.12 -0.91
CA LYS A 698 20.23 27.64 -2.05
C LYS A 698 21.50 26.84 -2.24
N ASP A 699 21.81 26.42 -3.45
CA ASP A 699 23.14 25.94 -3.87
C ASP A 699 24.15 27.11 -3.79
N SER A 700 24.35 27.67 -2.60
CA SER A 700 25.30 28.73 -2.37
C SER A 700 26.70 28.11 -2.33
N ASN A 701 27.62 28.68 -3.10
CA ASN A 701 29.03 28.28 -3.13
C ASN A 701 29.76 28.46 -1.78
N ASN A 702 29.04 28.83 -0.70
CA ASN A 702 29.58 28.96 0.65
C ASN A 702 28.58 28.45 1.70
N ALA A 703 28.58 27.13 1.95
CA ALA A 703 27.67 26.43 2.86
C ALA A 703 27.68 26.92 4.33
N ASN A 704 28.62 27.79 4.71
CA ASN A 704 28.74 28.34 6.06
C ASN A 704 27.84 29.57 6.33
N ASP A 705 27.25 30.18 5.30
CA ASP A 705 26.44 31.40 5.45
C ASP A 705 24.94 31.24 5.17
N ASP A 706 24.46 30.01 5.01
CA ASP A 706 23.03 29.75 4.81
C ASP A 706 22.20 30.07 6.10
N PRO A 707 21.33 31.08 6.08
CA PRO A 707 20.52 31.46 7.24
C PRO A 707 19.52 30.36 7.65
N ASP A 708 19.02 29.58 6.69
CA ASP A 708 18.04 28.52 6.92
C ASP A 708 18.68 27.35 7.66
N LYS A 709 19.87 26.90 7.20
CA LYS A 709 20.69 25.93 7.93
C LYS A 709 21.09 26.41 9.32
N LYS A 710 21.47 27.68 9.48
CA LYS A 710 21.80 28.26 10.81
C LYS A 710 20.59 28.21 11.74
N LEU A 711 19.40 28.60 11.26
CA LEU A 711 18.17 28.59 12.03
C LEU A 711 17.77 27.16 12.45
N LEU A 712 17.80 26.20 11.53
CA LEU A 712 17.54 24.79 11.82
C LEU A 712 18.53 24.22 12.83
N THR A 713 19.83 24.50 12.65
CA THR A 713 20.89 24.05 13.56
C THR A 713 20.68 24.60 14.97
N ARG A 714 20.31 25.87 15.09
CA ARG A 714 19.96 26.51 16.36
C ARG A 714 18.74 25.86 17.01
N PHE A 715 17.68 25.61 16.23
CA PHE A 715 16.47 24.95 16.70
C PHE A 715 16.76 23.57 17.29
N VAL A 716 17.49 22.70 16.55
CA VAL A 716 17.79 21.34 17.03
C VAL A 716 18.78 21.30 18.19
N SER A 717 19.78 22.19 18.22
CA SER A 717 20.73 22.27 19.34
C SER A 717 20.01 22.64 20.64
N LEU A 718 19.16 23.67 20.62
CA LEU A 718 18.40 24.09 21.79
C LEU A 718 17.39 23.04 22.24
N LEU A 719 16.67 22.42 21.29
CA LEU A 719 15.73 21.35 21.61
C LEU A 719 16.44 20.13 22.25
N ARG A 720 17.57 19.70 21.68
CA ARG A 720 18.44 18.65 22.23
C ARG A 720 18.88 18.99 23.64
N ARG A 721 19.35 20.23 23.85
CA ARG A 721 19.84 20.71 25.15
C ARG A 721 18.75 20.65 26.21
N ILE A 722 17.53 21.11 25.91
CA ILE A 722 16.41 21.07 26.86
C ILE A 722 16.02 19.62 27.18
N ILE A 723 15.97 18.74 26.19
CA ILE A 723 15.51 17.35 26.36
C ILE A 723 16.53 16.46 27.10
N PHE A 724 17.85 16.66 26.89
CA PHE A 724 18.88 15.74 27.38
C PHE A 724 19.88 16.33 28.37
N ASP A 725 20.23 17.62 28.27
CA ASP A 725 21.18 18.23 29.22
C ASP A 725 20.47 18.74 30.48
N ASN A 726 19.17 19.03 30.36
CA ASN A 726 18.32 19.50 31.44
C ASN A 726 18.95 20.66 32.22
N PRO A 727 19.19 21.83 31.58
CA PRO A 727 20.03 22.88 32.15
C PRO A 727 19.42 23.63 33.34
N SER A 728 18.14 23.40 33.66
CA SER A 728 17.44 24.04 34.77
C SER A 728 18.07 23.67 36.12
N GLU A 729 18.19 24.66 37.02
CA GLU A 729 18.77 24.46 38.35
C GLU A 729 17.96 23.46 39.19
N ASP A 730 16.65 23.41 38.98
CA ASP A 730 15.72 22.50 39.64
C ASP A 730 15.89 21.04 39.20
N VAL A 731 16.64 20.84 38.10
CA VAL A 731 17.11 19.54 37.63
C VAL A 731 18.51 19.31 38.21
N GLY A 732 18.55 18.52 39.28
CA GLY A 732 19.78 18.22 40.01
C GLY A 732 20.85 17.59 39.12
N PRO A 733 22.13 17.64 39.53
CA PRO A 733 23.27 17.16 38.74
C PRO A 733 23.15 15.69 38.31
N GLU A 734 22.39 14.88 39.06
CA GLU A 734 22.07 13.49 38.76
C GLU A 734 21.25 13.29 37.47
N CYS A 735 20.61 14.32 36.94
CA CYS A 735 19.84 14.25 35.71
C CYS A 735 20.52 14.97 34.53
N ARG A 736 21.75 15.48 34.73
CA ARG A 736 22.48 16.25 33.71
C ARG A 736 23.29 15.32 32.82
N GLY A 737 23.08 15.40 31.51
CA GLY A 737 23.95 14.76 30.52
C GLY A 737 25.39 15.28 30.60
N THR A 738 26.34 14.50 30.10
CA THR A 738 27.77 14.85 30.12
C THR A 738 28.07 16.08 29.27
N SER A 739 28.19 17.24 29.93
CA SER A 739 29.12 18.37 29.67
C SER A 739 28.46 19.74 29.77
N TYR A 740 28.32 20.24 31.01
CA TYR A 740 28.09 21.66 31.33
C TYR A 740 29.21 22.59 30.79
N ILE A 741 30.39 22.03 30.45
CA ILE A 741 31.60 22.79 30.12
C ILE A 741 31.59 23.31 28.66
N GLU A 742 30.90 22.65 27.72
CA GLU A 742 30.83 23.12 26.32
C GLU A 742 29.87 24.32 26.14
N LEU A 743 28.85 24.44 27.01
CA LEU A 743 27.81 25.48 26.95
C LEU A 743 28.35 26.91 27.06
N ARG A 744 29.47 27.12 27.76
CA ARG A 744 30.08 28.46 27.94
C ARG A 744 30.91 28.93 26.74
N ARG A 745 31.32 28.02 25.84
CA ARG A 745 32.19 28.35 24.69
C ARG A 745 31.42 28.81 23.45
N VAL A 746 30.18 28.34 23.29
CA VAL A 746 29.31 28.63 22.14
C VAL A 746 28.84 30.10 22.12
N LYS A 747 28.93 30.83 23.25
CA LYS A 747 28.67 32.28 23.33
C LYS A 747 29.55 33.17 22.43
N SER A 748 30.66 32.66 21.88
CA SER A 748 31.72 33.53 21.34
C SER A 748 31.92 33.54 19.82
N THR A 749 31.21 32.73 19.03
CA THR A 749 31.55 32.62 17.59
C THR A 749 30.40 32.63 16.58
N TRP A 750 29.12 32.59 17.00
CA TRP A 750 28.00 32.49 16.04
C TRP A 750 26.79 33.42 16.31
N PHE A 751 26.77 34.17 17.42
CA PHE A 751 25.58 34.93 17.85
C PHE A 751 25.81 36.45 17.82
N GLY A 752 24.96 37.17 17.07
CA GLY A 752 24.79 38.60 17.21
C GLY A 752 24.12 38.94 18.54
N THR A 753 24.32 40.17 19.00
CA THR A 753 24.12 40.64 20.39
C THR A 753 22.68 40.81 20.88
N ASP A 754 21.67 40.39 20.12
CA ASP A 754 20.26 40.70 20.41
C ASP A 754 19.42 39.42 20.62
N ASP A 755 19.67 38.68 21.71
CA ASP A 755 18.83 37.54 22.10
C ASP A 755 18.34 37.69 23.56
N GLU A 756 17.31 38.54 23.77
CA GLU A 756 16.53 38.61 25.02
C GLU A 756 16.04 37.21 25.48
N PHE A 757 15.85 36.29 24.53
CA PHE A 757 15.43 34.91 24.78
C PHE A 757 16.46 34.09 25.57
N LEU A 758 17.76 34.19 25.22
CA LEU A 758 18.82 33.48 25.94
C LEU A 758 19.06 34.13 27.31
N SER A 759 18.94 35.46 27.40
CA SER A 759 19.01 36.18 28.67
C SER A 759 17.88 35.79 29.63
N ALA A 760 16.64 35.57 29.15
CA ALA A 760 15.52 35.12 29.98
C ALA A 760 15.67 33.67 30.51
N LEU A 761 16.41 32.82 29.78
CA LEU A 761 16.80 31.47 30.23
C LEU A 761 17.99 31.51 31.21
N GLU A 762 18.88 32.49 31.08
CA GLU A 762 20.03 32.72 31.98
C GLU A 762 19.64 33.41 33.29
N ASP A 763 18.68 34.34 33.29
CA ASP A 763 18.16 35.01 34.48
C ASP A 763 17.44 34.05 35.45
N ARG A 764 17.10 32.84 34.98
CA ARG A 764 16.53 31.76 35.79
C ARG A 764 17.55 30.76 36.34
N GLY A 765 18.85 30.95 36.11
CA GLY A 765 19.84 30.03 36.66
C GLY A 765 21.29 30.49 36.60
N ALA A 766 21.78 31.03 37.71
CA ALA A 766 23.19 31.20 37.99
C ALA A 766 23.65 30.19 39.05
N LEU A 767 24.17 29.03 38.62
CA LEU A 767 24.62 28.00 39.56
C LEU A 767 26.13 28.06 39.85
N SER A 768 26.40 28.09 41.15
CA SER A 768 27.69 28.04 41.82
C SER A 768 28.48 26.76 41.54
N SER A 769 29.79 26.91 41.51
CA SER A 769 30.78 25.83 41.42
C SER A 769 30.74 24.89 42.63
N ALA A 770 30.22 23.68 42.46
CA ALA A 770 30.52 22.56 43.35
C ALA A 770 30.97 21.36 42.50
N ARG A 771 32.18 20.89 42.81
CA ARG A 771 32.81 19.69 42.29
C ARG A 771 32.17 18.50 42.98
N ASP A 772 31.58 17.60 42.23
CA ASP A 772 31.53 16.16 42.53
C ASP A 772 31.36 15.44 41.19
N GLU A 773 32.13 14.37 40.98
CA GLU A 773 32.09 13.56 39.76
C GLU A 773 30.68 12.97 39.58
N PRO A 774 29.99 13.17 38.45
CA PRO A 774 28.71 12.52 38.25
C PRO A 774 28.96 11.04 37.98
N GLU A 775 28.24 10.16 38.70
CA GLU A 775 27.97 8.80 38.21
C GLU A 775 27.58 8.89 36.73
N ILE A 776 28.02 7.94 35.90
CA ILE A 776 27.64 7.88 34.48
C ILE A 776 26.13 7.59 34.43
N ILE A 777 25.33 8.65 34.47
CA ILE A 777 23.89 8.56 34.49
C ILE A 777 23.38 8.70 33.06
N ASN A 778 22.54 7.77 32.62
CA ASN A 778 21.96 7.74 31.29
C ASN A 778 20.94 8.89 31.14
N PRO A 779 21.26 10.00 30.45
CA PRO A 779 20.39 11.18 30.39
C PRO A 779 19.09 10.91 29.64
N PHE A 780 19.08 9.90 28.76
CA PHE A 780 17.90 9.47 28.02
C PHE A 780 16.84 8.87 28.96
N GLU A 781 17.25 8.19 30.03
CA GLU A 781 16.35 7.51 30.97
C GLU A 781 15.92 8.42 32.12
N LYS A 782 16.87 9.17 32.70
CA LYS A 782 16.65 9.93 33.94
C LYS A 782 15.78 11.17 33.81
N ARG A 783 15.65 11.72 32.59
CA ARG A 783 14.72 12.82 32.31
C ARG A 783 13.27 12.56 32.74
N VAL A 784 12.87 11.29 32.90
CA VAL A 784 11.54 10.90 33.38
C VAL A 784 11.24 11.44 34.79
N GLU A 785 12.25 11.52 35.66
CA GLU A 785 12.12 11.95 37.06
C GLU A 785 11.85 13.46 37.18
N LYS A 786 12.14 14.22 36.12
CA LYS A 786 12.03 15.69 36.06
C LYS A 786 11.16 16.16 34.89
N CYS A 787 10.26 15.28 34.43
CA CYS A 787 9.44 15.49 33.23
C CYS A 787 8.72 16.85 33.24
N ASP A 788 8.05 17.20 34.35
CA ASP A 788 7.24 18.42 34.44
C ASP A 788 8.07 19.70 34.28
N ILE A 789 9.30 19.71 34.82
CA ILE A 789 10.22 20.85 34.75
C ILE A 789 10.72 21.01 33.31
N ILE A 790 11.14 19.91 32.68
CA ILE A 790 11.63 19.91 31.30
C ILE A 790 10.53 20.36 30.33
N VAL A 791 9.28 19.90 30.54
CA VAL A 791 8.11 20.32 29.74
C VAL A 791 7.84 21.81 29.88
N LYS A 792 8.03 22.40 31.06
CA LYS A 792 7.90 23.85 31.28
C LYS A 792 8.93 24.63 30.48
N ASP A 793 10.18 24.17 30.44
CA ASP A 793 11.24 24.81 29.65
C ASP A 793 10.99 24.67 28.15
N LEU A 794 10.51 23.49 27.70
CA LEU A 794 10.07 23.27 26.32
C LEU A 794 8.95 24.24 25.94
N HIS A 795 8.00 24.52 26.83
CA HIS A 795 6.91 25.46 26.54
C HIS A 795 7.42 26.88 26.22
N VAL A 796 8.43 27.36 26.97
CA VAL A 796 9.08 28.66 26.71
C VAL A 796 9.80 28.65 25.36
N PHE A 797 10.53 27.57 25.06
CA PHE A 797 11.20 27.38 23.78
C PHE A 797 10.22 27.39 22.60
N ILE A 798 9.12 26.63 22.71
CA ILE A 798 8.10 26.51 21.67
C ILE A 798 7.46 27.87 21.38
N ASP A 799 7.04 28.60 22.41
CA ASP A 799 6.39 29.90 22.26
C ASP A 799 7.32 30.94 21.60
N GLY A 800 8.60 30.95 21.99
CA GLY A 800 9.61 31.85 21.40
C GLY A 800 9.85 31.60 19.90
N PHE A 801 10.12 30.36 19.51
CA PHE A 801 10.35 30.00 18.11
C PHE A 801 9.10 30.16 17.25
N TRP A 802 7.93 29.80 17.79
CA TRP A 802 6.67 29.97 17.08
C TRP A 802 6.39 31.44 16.77
N LYS A 803 6.53 32.35 17.75
CA LYS A 803 6.35 33.80 17.54
C LYS A 803 7.33 34.35 16.51
N PHE A 804 8.59 33.92 16.60
CA PHE A 804 9.63 34.32 15.65
C PHE A 804 9.29 33.91 14.21
N ALA A 805 8.93 32.64 14.01
CA ALA A 805 8.64 32.08 12.69
C ALA A 805 7.32 32.63 12.10
N MET A 806 6.26 32.74 12.90
CA MET A 806 4.98 33.36 12.48
C MET A 806 5.15 34.80 12.02
N LYS A 807 5.98 35.61 12.71
CA LYS A 807 6.27 36.99 12.31
C LYS A 807 6.94 37.06 10.94
N ARG A 808 7.73 36.06 10.57
CA ARG A 808 8.45 35.99 9.30
C ARG A 808 7.57 35.46 8.17
N GLN A 809 6.67 34.52 8.44
CA GLN A 809 5.64 34.09 7.49
C GLN A 809 4.68 35.22 7.11
N ASN A 810 4.32 36.09 8.06
CA ASN A 810 3.41 37.21 7.83
C ASN A 810 4.03 38.38 7.05
N LYS A 811 5.32 38.33 6.69
CA LYS A 811 5.91 39.35 5.83
C LYS A 811 5.41 39.15 4.40
N PRO A 812 4.97 40.21 3.70
CA PRO A 812 4.59 40.10 2.30
C PRO A 812 5.78 39.55 1.51
N LYS A 813 5.54 38.49 0.73
CA LYS A 813 6.55 37.99 -0.23
C LYS A 813 6.90 39.14 -1.17
N PRO A 814 8.19 39.42 -1.44
CA PRO A 814 8.56 40.40 -2.45
C PRO A 814 7.89 40.03 -3.77
N ALA A 815 7.38 41.03 -4.51
CA ALA A 815 6.82 40.83 -5.83
C ALA A 815 7.86 40.08 -6.69
N PRO A 816 7.43 39.16 -7.59
CA PRO A 816 8.37 38.54 -8.51
C PRO A 816 9.08 39.66 -9.26
N GLU A 817 10.40 39.73 -9.15
CA GLU A 817 11.20 40.62 -10.00
C GLU A 817 10.88 40.21 -11.44
N GLU A 818 10.25 41.13 -12.20
CA GLU A 818 10.17 41.00 -13.65
C GLU A 818 11.61 40.78 -14.14
N GLN A 819 11.88 39.59 -14.66
CA GLN A 819 13.10 39.34 -15.39
C GLN A 819 13.04 40.24 -16.62
N VAL A 820 13.70 41.39 -16.51
CA VAL A 820 14.07 42.20 -17.66
C VAL A 820 15.00 41.32 -18.48
N GLU A 821 14.46 40.73 -19.55
CA GLU A 821 15.24 40.16 -20.64
C GLU A 821 16.12 41.30 -21.17
N THR A 822 17.37 41.33 -20.72
CA THR A 822 18.41 42.06 -21.40
C THR A 822 18.78 41.25 -22.63
N ALA A 823 18.30 41.70 -23.79
CA ALA A 823 18.77 41.23 -25.08
C ALA A 823 20.29 41.44 -25.13
N ALA A 824 21.03 40.35 -25.22
CA ALA A 824 22.45 40.39 -25.50
C ALA A 824 22.63 40.58 -27.01
N ASP A 825 23.18 41.73 -27.38
CA ASP A 825 23.70 42.01 -28.71
C ASP A 825 24.84 41.04 -29.04
N ASP A 826 24.60 40.17 -30.03
CA ASP A 826 25.62 39.41 -30.75
C ASP A 826 26.10 40.30 -31.92
N ASP A 827 27.18 41.06 -31.71
CA ASP A 827 27.95 41.65 -32.82
C ASP A 827 29.25 40.87 -33.05
N LYS A 828 29.38 40.42 -34.30
CA LYS A 828 30.46 39.64 -34.86
C LYS A 828 31.50 40.57 -35.48
N ASP A 829 32.75 40.42 -35.05
CA ASP A 829 33.90 40.78 -35.87
C ASP A 829 34.16 39.64 -36.87
N ASP A 830 34.09 39.93 -38.17
CA ASP A 830 34.99 39.35 -39.18
C ASP A 830 34.93 40.20 -40.47
N GLU A 831 36.13 40.57 -40.92
CA GLU A 831 36.50 41.46 -42.01
C GLU A 831 36.04 40.95 -43.40
N ASP A 832 35.64 41.88 -44.29
CA ASP A 832 36.30 42.19 -45.57
C ASP A 832 35.33 42.67 -46.68
N ASP A 833 35.80 43.72 -47.36
CA ASP A 833 35.61 44.07 -48.77
C ASP A 833 34.23 44.55 -49.29
N ALA A 834 34.13 45.89 -49.41
CA ALA A 834 34.26 46.61 -50.68
C ALA A 834 33.11 47.57 -51.08
N VAL A 835 33.57 48.72 -51.60
CA VAL A 835 32.96 49.67 -52.56
C VAL A 835 31.95 50.70 -52.02
N GLU A 836 32.40 51.97 -52.08
CA GLU A 836 31.75 53.20 -52.59
C GLU A 836 30.22 53.10 -52.78
N ASP A 837 29.37 54.04 -52.38
CA ASP A 837 29.35 55.44 -52.78
C ASP A 837 28.02 56.06 -52.27
N ASP A 838 28.06 57.36 -52.02
CA ASP A 838 26.98 58.36 -52.05
C ASP A 838 25.60 58.13 -51.42
N GLY A 839 25.28 59.05 -50.49
CA GLY A 839 24.20 60.02 -50.77
C GLY A 839 22.95 59.97 -49.90
N ASP A 840 22.72 61.09 -49.22
CA ASP A 840 21.42 61.76 -49.01
C ASP A 840 20.40 61.03 -48.12
N ASP A 841 20.15 61.49 -46.89
CA ASP A 841 19.39 62.69 -46.48
C ASP A 841 17.98 62.28 -46.01
N ASP A 842 17.55 63.03 -44.99
CA ASP A 842 16.17 63.31 -44.62
C ASP A 842 15.35 62.26 -43.86
N ASP A 843 15.26 62.58 -42.56
CA ASP A 843 14.03 63.03 -41.89
C ASP A 843 12.90 62.04 -41.53
N ASP A 844 12.54 62.24 -40.26
CA ASP A 844 11.19 62.28 -39.71
C ASP A 844 10.47 60.98 -39.28
N ASN A 845 10.34 60.91 -37.96
CA ASN A 845 9.08 60.76 -37.21
C ASN A 845 8.13 59.60 -37.56
N SER A 846 8.06 58.63 -36.63
CA SER A 846 6.90 58.50 -35.73
C SER A 846 7.15 57.48 -34.63
#